data_AF-A0A3Q0FP34-F1
#
_entry.id   AF-A0A3Q0FP34-F1
#
_cell.length_a   1.000
_cell.length_b   1.000
_cell.length_c   1.000
_cell.angle_alpha   90.00
_cell.angle_beta   90.00
_cell.angle_gamma   90.00
#
_symmetry.space_group_name_H-M   'P 1'
#
loop_
_entity.id
_entity.type
_entity.pdbx_description
1 polymer ?
#
loop_
_entity_poly.entity_id
_entity_poly.type
_entity_poly.pdbx_seq_one_letter_code
_entity_poly.pdbx_strand_id
1 'polypeptide(L)'
;MLIYKTEDVNALDAEKRTPLHVAAFLGDAEIIELLILSGARVNAKDNMWLTPLHRAVAARSEEAVQVLIKHSADVNARDKNWQTPLHVAAANKAVKCAEVIIPMLSSVNVSDRGGRTALHHAALNGHIEMVDLLLAKGANINAFDKKDRRALHWAAYMGHLEVVALLINHGAEVTCKDKKGYTPLHAAASNGQINVVKHLLNLGVEIDEINIYGNTALHIACYNGQDSVVNELIDYGANVNQPNNSGFTPLHFAAASTHGALCLELLVNNGADVNIQSKDGKSPLHMTAVHGRFTRSQTLIQNGGEIDCVDKDGNTPLHVAARYGHELLINTLITSGADTAKCGIHNMFPLHLAALNAHSDCCRKLLSSGFDIDTPDSFGRTCLHAAAAGGNVECIKLLQSSGADFNKKDKCGRTPLHYAAANCHFHCIETLVTTGANINETDDWGRTPLHYAAASDMDRKKNILGNSHENAEELERANEMKEKEAALCLEFLLQNEANPSIQDKEGYNTVHYAAAYGHRQCLELLLEKNNHMLEESDSAATKSPLHLAAYNGHHQALEVLLQTSVDLDIKDERGRTALDLAAFKGHTECVEALLSQGASITVKDNVTKRTPLHASVINGHTPCLRLLLEVADNPDVTDAKGQTPLMLAVAYGHIDAVSLLLEKEASVDVADLLGCTALHRGIMTGHEECVQMLLEQEVSILCKDSRGRTPLHFAAARGHATWLSELLQMALSEEDCSWKDNHGYTPLHWACYNGHENCIEVLLEQKSFRKFYGNSFSPLHCAVINDHETCASLLIGAIDASIVNCKDDKGRTPLHAAAFADHVECLQLLLSHNAQVNAADNSGKTPLMMAAENGHAGAVDFLVNIAKADLTTKDKDLNTPLHLASSKGHEKCALLILDKIQEQSLINAKNNALQTPLHIAARNGLKLVVEELLAKGACVLAVDENASRSNGPRSSSGTEVQKEE
;
A
#
# COMPACT_ATOMS: atom_id res chain seq x y z
N MET A 1 -28.55 62.80 -14.13
CA MET A 1 -27.80 64.07 -13.95
C MET A 1 -26.29 63.88 -13.75
N LEU A 2 -25.81 62.81 -13.12
CA LEU A 2 -24.37 62.58 -12.86
C LEU A 2 -23.58 62.06 -14.09
N ILE A 3 -24.20 61.25 -14.95
CA ILE A 3 -23.58 60.74 -16.20
C ILE A 3 -23.17 61.88 -17.16
N TYR A 4 -23.94 62.98 -17.19
CA TYR A 4 -23.60 64.19 -17.96
C TYR A 4 -22.49 65.05 -17.33
N LYS A 5 -21.99 64.69 -16.14
CA LYS A 5 -20.93 65.39 -15.39
C LYS A 5 -19.58 64.64 -15.38
N THR A 6 -19.30 63.79 -16.39
CA THR A 6 -18.02 63.09 -16.61
C THR A 6 -17.62 62.02 -15.57
N GLU A 7 -18.55 61.53 -14.76
CA GLU A 7 -18.27 60.40 -13.86
C GLU A 7 -18.13 59.07 -14.62
N ASP A 8 -17.25 58.18 -14.14
CA ASP A 8 -17.01 56.88 -14.77
C ASP A 8 -18.22 55.95 -14.58
N VAL A 9 -18.93 55.69 -15.67
CA VAL A 9 -20.09 54.78 -15.73
C VAL A 9 -19.71 53.32 -15.38
N ASN A 10 -18.41 52.98 -15.40
CA ASN A 10 -17.87 51.68 -15.01
C ASN A 10 -17.19 51.67 -13.64
N ALA A 11 -17.42 52.67 -12.79
CA ALA A 11 -16.89 52.71 -11.43
C ALA A 11 -17.19 51.40 -10.68
N LEU A 12 -16.18 50.88 -9.97
CA LEU A 12 -16.25 49.61 -9.26
C LEU A 12 -16.35 49.85 -7.76
N ASP A 13 -17.29 49.17 -7.09
CA ASP A 13 -17.34 49.11 -5.64
C ASP A 13 -16.36 48.07 -5.05
N ALA A 14 -16.38 47.88 -3.73
CA ALA A 14 -15.53 46.91 -3.03
C ALA A 14 -15.74 45.45 -3.51
N GLU A 15 -16.88 45.13 -4.12
CA GLU A 15 -17.19 43.82 -4.69
C GLU A 15 -16.94 43.75 -6.21
N LYS A 16 -16.33 44.80 -6.79
CA LYS A 16 -16.15 44.99 -8.24
C LYS A 16 -17.46 45.04 -9.03
N ARG A 17 -18.55 45.49 -8.41
CA ARG A 17 -19.84 45.69 -9.10
C ARG A 17 -19.85 47.07 -9.74
N THR A 18 -20.40 47.15 -10.96
CA THR A 18 -20.64 48.41 -11.68
C THR A 18 -22.06 48.93 -11.39
N PRO A 19 -22.36 50.22 -11.64
CA PRO A 19 -23.73 50.75 -11.61
C PRO A 19 -24.71 49.92 -12.43
N LEU A 20 -24.25 49.32 -13.54
CA LEU A 20 -25.05 48.42 -14.37
C LEU A 20 -25.44 47.11 -13.66
N HIS A 21 -24.59 46.56 -12.77
CA HIS A 21 -24.97 45.41 -11.94
C HIS A 21 -26.11 45.74 -10.97
N VAL A 22 -26.09 46.94 -10.40
CA VAL A 22 -27.11 47.42 -9.46
C VAL A 22 -28.42 47.69 -10.20
N ALA A 23 -28.38 48.37 -11.34
CA ALA A 23 -29.57 48.61 -12.18
C ALA A 23 -30.19 47.28 -12.65
N ALA A 24 -29.36 46.31 -13.05
CA ALA A 24 -29.80 44.97 -13.41
C ALA A 24 -30.41 44.19 -12.23
N PHE A 25 -29.84 44.30 -11.02
CA PHE A 25 -30.42 43.68 -9.83
C PHE A 25 -31.77 44.29 -9.43
N LEU A 26 -31.97 45.59 -9.66
CA LEU A 26 -33.25 46.25 -9.43
C LEU A 26 -34.27 45.99 -10.55
N GLY A 27 -33.81 45.50 -11.71
CA GLY A 27 -34.65 45.18 -12.86
C GLY A 27 -35.13 46.40 -13.64
N ASP A 28 -34.48 47.55 -13.50
CA ASP A 28 -34.87 48.82 -14.14
C ASP A 28 -34.32 48.90 -15.59
N ALA A 29 -35.16 48.53 -16.55
CA ALA A 29 -34.78 48.44 -17.96
C ALA A 29 -34.40 49.81 -18.57
N GLU A 30 -35.03 50.90 -18.14
CA GLU A 30 -34.75 52.25 -18.64
C GLU A 30 -33.38 52.74 -18.18
N ILE A 31 -33.06 52.53 -16.90
CA ILE A 31 -31.74 52.87 -16.36
C ILE A 31 -30.66 51.98 -16.98
N ILE A 32 -30.92 50.69 -17.19
CA ILE A 32 -29.99 49.78 -17.87
C ILE A 32 -29.69 50.27 -19.30
N GLU A 33 -30.72 50.62 -20.09
CA GLU A 33 -30.53 51.12 -21.46
C GLU A 33 -29.74 52.44 -21.45
N LEU A 34 -30.08 53.37 -20.55
CA LEU A 34 -29.36 54.64 -20.40
C LEU A 34 -27.88 54.42 -20.04
N LEU A 35 -27.57 53.52 -19.11
CA LEU A 35 -26.19 53.22 -18.70
C LEU A 35 -25.38 52.60 -19.85
N ILE A 36 -25.99 51.69 -20.62
CA ILE A 36 -25.31 51.05 -21.77
C ILE A 36 -25.04 52.07 -22.89
N LEU A 37 -26.04 52.90 -23.23
CA LEU A 37 -25.86 53.99 -24.21
C LEU A 37 -24.80 55.01 -23.78
N SER A 38 -24.58 55.13 -22.47
CA SER A 38 -23.54 55.98 -21.87
C SER A 38 -22.17 55.30 -21.74
N GLY A 39 -21.99 54.08 -22.27
CA GLY A 39 -20.70 53.38 -22.31
C GLY A 39 -20.46 52.34 -21.20
N ALA A 40 -21.50 51.89 -20.48
CA ALA A 40 -21.37 50.80 -19.53
C ALA A 40 -21.00 49.47 -20.22
N ARG A 41 -20.06 48.72 -19.62
CA ARG A 41 -19.68 47.39 -20.11
C ARG A 41 -20.76 46.36 -19.78
N VAL A 42 -21.50 45.92 -20.80
CA VAL A 42 -22.62 44.97 -20.69
C VAL A 42 -22.25 43.64 -20.03
N ASN A 43 -21.04 43.12 -20.32
CA ASN A 43 -20.52 41.85 -19.81
C ASN A 43 -19.48 42.03 -18.69
N ALA A 44 -19.53 43.13 -17.93
CA ALA A 44 -18.69 43.31 -16.76
C ALA A 44 -18.91 42.17 -15.74
N LYS A 45 -17.86 41.79 -15.02
CA LYS A 45 -17.89 40.70 -14.04
C LYS A 45 -17.57 41.23 -12.65
N ASP A 46 -18.40 40.91 -11.67
CA ASP A 46 -18.13 41.18 -10.26
C ASP A 46 -17.08 40.20 -9.67
N ASN A 47 -16.79 40.32 -8.37
CA ASN A 47 -15.87 39.42 -7.67
C ASN A 47 -16.29 37.94 -7.72
N MET A 48 -17.57 37.62 -7.98
CA MET A 48 -18.09 36.26 -8.16
C MET A 48 -18.23 35.85 -9.63
N TRP A 49 -17.73 36.69 -10.55
CA TRP A 49 -17.84 36.55 -11.99
C TRP A 49 -19.29 36.61 -12.52
N LEU A 50 -20.21 37.14 -11.73
CA LEU A 50 -21.57 37.37 -12.17
C LEU A 50 -21.60 38.58 -13.10
N THR A 51 -22.39 38.48 -14.16
CA THR A 51 -22.65 39.59 -15.09
C THR A 51 -23.94 40.32 -14.72
N PRO A 52 -24.17 41.54 -15.23
CA PRO A 52 -25.47 42.21 -15.09
C PRO A 52 -26.64 41.33 -15.55
N LEU A 53 -26.46 40.50 -16.58
CA LEU A 53 -27.48 39.53 -17.02
C LEU A 53 -27.82 38.49 -15.94
N HIS A 54 -26.83 37.97 -15.19
CA HIS A 54 -27.12 37.07 -14.07
C HIS A 54 -27.99 37.77 -13.00
N ARG A 55 -27.73 39.06 -12.72
CA ARG A 55 -28.48 39.85 -11.74
C ARG A 55 -29.91 40.17 -12.21
N ALA A 56 -30.09 40.54 -13.47
CA ALA A 56 -31.41 40.77 -14.07
C ALA A 56 -32.28 39.50 -14.06
N VAL A 57 -31.68 38.35 -14.37
CA VAL A 57 -32.36 37.06 -14.30
C VAL A 57 -32.71 36.67 -12.87
N ALA A 58 -31.82 36.88 -11.90
CA ALA A 58 -32.11 36.66 -10.49
C ALA A 58 -33.28 37.52 -10.00
N ALA A 59 -33.40 38.75 -10.50
CA ALA A 59 -34.50 39.68 -10.23
C ALA A 59 -35.81 39.34 -10.95
N ARG A 60 -35.80 38.35 -11.86
CA ARG A 60 -36.96 37.92 -12.67
C ARG A 60 -37.52 39.03 -13.58
N SER A 61 -36.70 40.02 -13.94
CA SER A 61 -37.11 41.14 -14.82
C SER A 61 -36.87 40.76 -16.29
N GLU A 62 -37.97 40.49 -17.00
CA GLU A 62 -37.93 40.12 -18.42
C GLU A 62 -37.44 41.28 -19.29
N GLU A 63 -37.93 42.49 -18.99
CA GLU A 63 -37.62 43.72 -19.71
C GLU A 63 -36.13 44.06 -19.58
N ALA A 64 -35.55 43.93 -18.38
CA ALA A 64 -34.12 44.12 -18.16
C ALA A 64 -33.27 43.09 -18.93
N VAL A 65 -33.71 41.82 -18.96
CA VAL A 65 -33.04 40.75 -19.72
C VAL A 65 -33.10 41.03 -21.22
N GLN A 66 -34.24 41.46 -21.76
CA GLN A 66 -34.39 41.81 -23.17
C GLN A 66 -33.48 42.98 -23.57
N VAL A 67 -33.42 44.05 -22.75
CA VAL A 67 -32.52 45.19 -23.00
C VAL A 67 -31.06 44.76 -22.99
N LEU A 68 -30.64 43.97 -21.99
CA LEU A 68 -29.26 43.47 -21.91
C LEU A 68 -28.89 42.61 -23.14
N ILE A 69 -29.78 41.72 -23.56
CA ILE A 69 -29.58 40.88 -24.74
C ILE A 69 -29.55 41.69 -26.04
N LYS A 70 -30.45 42.67 -26.20
CA LYS A 70 -30.47 43.61 -27.33
C LYS A 70 -29.12 44.29 -27.51
N HIS A 71 -28.42 44.55 -26.41
CA HIS A 71 -27.07 45.12 -26.38
C HIS A 71 -25.94 44.07 -26.25
N SER A 72 -26.15 42.85 -26.75
CA SER A 72 -25.14 41.78 -26.85
C SER A 72 -24.60 41.27 -25.50
N ALA A 73 -25.47 41.15 -24.49
CA ALA A 73 -25.13 40.41 -23.28
C ALA A 73 -24.86 38.91 -23.58
N ASP A 74 -23.80 38.36 -22.99
CA ASP A 74 -23.44 36.95 -23.17
C ASP A 74 -24.34 36.05 -22.31
N VAL A 75 -25.27 35.36 -22.98
CA VAL A 75 -26.19 34.38 -22.38
C VAL A 75 -25.50 33.09 -21.92
N ASN A 76 -24.28 32.81 -22.37
CA ASN A 76 -23.48 31.64 -21.98
C ASN A 76 -22.42 31.98 -20.92
N ALA A 77 -22.39 33.23 -20.42
CA ALA A 77 -21.44 33.67 -19.42
C ALA A 77 -21.51 32.78 -18.17
N ARG A 78 -20.34 32.47 -17.61
CA ARG A 78 -20.20 31.62 -16.43
C ARG A 78 -19.66 32.39 -15.23
N ASP A 79 -20.31 32.17 -14.09
CA ASP A 79 -19.85 32.65 -12.78
C ASP A 79 -18.71 31.76 -12.22
N LYS A 80 -18.24 32.03 -10.99
CA LYS A 80 -17.21 31.22 -10.32
C LYS A 80 -17.61 29.76 -10.06
N ASN A 81 -18.91 29.48 -9.99
CA ASN A 81 -19.48 28.14 -9.83
C ASN A 81 -19.86 27.50 -11.18
N TRP A 82 -19.48 28.12 -12.29
CA TRP A 82 -19.82 27.73 -13.66
C TRP A 82 -21.33 27.72 -13.94
N GLN A 83 -22.11 28.46 -13.16
CA GLN A 83 -23.51 28.68 -13.42
C GLN A 83 -23.67 29.68 -14.56
N THR A 84 -24.61 29.40 -15.44
CA THR A 84 -25.05 30.30 -16.51
C THR A 84 -26.29 31.08 -16.07
N PRO A 85 -26.68 32.15 -16.78
CA PRO A 85 -27.94 32.84 -16.53
C PRO A 85 -29.15 31.89 -16.50
N LEU A 86 -29.17 30.82 -17.30
CA LEU A 86 -30.23 29.80 -17.25
C LEU A 86 -30.28 29.04 -15.91
N HIS A 87 -29.13 28.71 -15.31
CA HIS A 87 -29.09 28.09 -13.98
C HIS A 87 -29.70 29.02 -12.93
N VAL A 88 -29.38 30.31 -13.01
CA VAL A 88 -29.94 31.34 -12.11
C VAL A 88 -31.44 31.51 -12.36
N ALA A 89 -31.89 31.50 -13.61
CA ALA A 89 -33.32 31.54 -13.95
C ALA A 89 -34.06 30.36 -13.33
N ALA A 90 -33.48 29.16 -13.48
CA ALA A 90 -34.04 27.92 -13.00
C ALA A 90 -34.12 27.87 -11.47
N ALA A 91 -33.13 28.40 -10.74
CA ALA A 91 -33.17 28.50 -9.29
C ALA A 91 -34.21 29.52 -8.77
N ASN A 92 -34.48 30.58 -9.56
CA ASN A 92 -35.31 31.71 -9.15
C ASN A 92 -36.72 31.73 -9.75
N LYS A 93 -37.26 30.64 -10.33
CA LYS A 93 -38.58 30.66 -11.02
C LYS A 93 -38.71 31.78 -12.08
N ALA A 94 -37.63 32.17 -12.73
CA ALA A 94 -37.65 33.24 -13.74
C ALA A 94 -38.06 32.70 -15.12
N VAL A 95 -39.27 32.15 -15.24
CA VAL A 95 -39.76 31.41 -16.43
C VAL A 95 -39.70 32.28 -17.69
N LYS A 96 -40.24 33.49 -17.63
CA LYS A 96 -40.22 34.44 -18.76
C LYS A 96 -38.81 34.82 -19.20
N CYS A 97 -37.90 35.03 -18.25
CA CYS A 97 -36.49 35.28 -18.56
C CYS A 97 -35.84 34.07 -19.25
N ALA A 98 -36.18 32.84 -18.81
CA ALA A 98 -35.69 31.62 -19.45
C ALA A 98 -36.26 31.45 -20.87
N GLU A 99 -37.52 31.80 -21.13
CA GLU A 99 -38.11 31.77 -22.48
C GLU A 99 -37.36 32.70 -23.45
N VAL A 100 -36.95 33.88 -22.97
CA VAL A 100 -36.12 34.79 -23.75
C VAL A 100 -34.72 34.23 -23.97
N ILE A 101 -34.08 33.65 -22.94
CA ILE A 101 -32.67 33.22 -22.99
C ILE A 101 -32.47 31.91 -23.78
N ILE A 102 -33.36 30.91 -23.62
CA ILE A 102 -33.20 29.55 -24.16
C ILE A 102 -32.94 29.52 -25.68
N PRO A 103 -33.66 30.28 -26.54
CA PRO A 103 -33.42 30.29 -27.98
C PRO A 103 -32.01 30.74 -28.40
N MET A 104 -31.32 31.49 -27.54
CA MET A 104 -29.97 32.02 -27.79
C MET A 104 -28.87 31.20 -27.11
N LEU A 105 -29.21 30.18 -26.33
CA LEU A 105 -28.24 29.32 -25.68
C LEU A 105 -27.61 28.34 -26.66
N SER A 106 -26.34 28.04 -26.43
CA SER A 106 -25.63 26.96 -27.12
C SER A 106 -26.19 25.57 -26.78
N SER A 107 -26.62 25.37 -25.53
CA SER A 107 -27.28 24.15 -25.05
C SER A 107 -28.03 24.41 -23.75
N VAL A 108 -29.21 23.80 -23.60
CA VAL A 108 -30.00 23.81 -22.35
C VAL A 108 -29.38 22.89 -21.29
N ASN A 109 -28.52 21.94 -21.70
CA ASN A 109 -27.96 20.87 -20.88
C ASN A 109 -26.56 21.18 -20.31
N VAL A 110 -26.13 22.44 -20.34
CA VAL A 110 -24.87 22.85 -19.71
C VAL A 110 -24.93 22.58 -18.21
N SER A 111 -23.83 22.06 -17.65
CA SER A 111 -23.69 21.76 -16.22
C SER A 111 -22.85 22.80 -15.49
N ASP A 112 -23.19 23.07 -14.23
CA ASP A 112 -22.36 23.85 -13.30
C ASP A 112 -21.11 23.07 -12.82
N ARG A 113 -20.31 23.67 -11.94
CA ARG A 113 -19.08 23.07 -11.39
C ARG A 113 -19.35 21.77 -10.63
N GLY A 114 -20.56 21.57 -10.13
CA GLY A 114 -21.04 20.36 -9.47
C GLY A 114 -21.64 19.31 -10.42
N GLY A 115 -21.67 19.57 -11.73
CA GLY A 115 -22.32 18.71 -12.72
C GLY A 115 -23.83 18.92 -12.82
N ARG A 116 -24.42 19.90 -12.13
CA ARG A 116 -25.88 20.10 -12.11
C ARG A 116 -26.31 20.95 -13.29
N THR A 117 -27.35 20.52 -14.00
CA THR A 117 -28.01 21.28 -15.07
C THR A 117 -29.09 22.23 -14.51
N ALA A 118 -29.61 23.13 -15.35
CA ALA A 118 -30.76 23.98 -14.98
C ALA A 118 -31.96 23.18 -14.44
N LEU A 119 -32.22 21.99 -15.00
CA LEU A 119 -33.29 21.10 -14.53
C LEU A 119 -33.09 20.66 -13.06
N HIS A 120 -31.85 20.42 -12.64
CA HIS A 120 -31.55 20.10 -11.24
C HIS A 120 -31.87 21.26 -10.30
N HIS A 121 -31.55 22.50 -10.70
CA HIS A 121 -31.84 23.69 -9.89
C HIS A 121 -33.34 23.98 -9.82
N ALA A 122 -34.08 23.79 -10.91
CA ALA A 122 -35.54 23.91 -10.92
C ALA A 122 -36.21 22.84 -10.04
N ALA A 123 -35.73 21.59 -10.13
CA ALA A 123 -36.24 20.47 -9.34
C ALA A 123 -35.92 20.60 -7.84
N LEU A 124 -34.73 21.11 -7.51
CA LEU A 124 -34.32 21.40 -6.14
C LEU A 124 -35.20 22.44 -5.45
N ASN A 125 -35.69 23.43 -6.18
CA ASN A 125 -36.48 24.54 -5.61
C ASN A 125 -37.99 24.38 -5.83
N GLY A 126 -38.44 23.29 -6.47
CA GLY A 126 -39.86 23.01 -6.64
C GLY A 126 -40.56 23.84 -7.73
N HIS A 127 -39.82 24.37 -8.69
CA HIS A 127 -40.37 25.29 -9.71
C HIS A 127 -41.00 24.53 -10.88
N ILE A 128 -42.25 24.10 -10.71
CA ILE A 128 -42.97 23.23 -11.66
C ILE A 128 -43.03 23.81 -13.08
N GLU A 129 -43.49 25.06 -13.23
CA GLU A 129 -43.57 25.75 -14.54
C GLU A 129 -42.21 25.81 -15.24
N MET A 130 -41.13 25.97 -14.48
CA MET A 130 -39.77 25.99 -15.02
C MET A 130 -39.30 24.59 -15.43
N VAL A 131 -39.62 23.56 -14.65
CA VAL A 131 -39.32 22.17 -15.02
C VAL A 131 -40.02 21.80 -16.32
N ASP A 132 -41.31 22.14 -16.45
CA ASP A 132 -42.10 21.90 -17.67
C ASP A 132 -41.51 22.62 -18.90
N LEU A 133 -41.19 23.91 -18.76
CA LEU A 133 -40.51 24.68 -19.81
C LEU A 133 -39.17 24.04 -20.22
N LEU A 134 -38.33 23.67 -19.26
CA LEU A 134 -37.02 23.07 -19.55
C LEU A 134 -37.16 21.73 -20.29
N LEU A 135 -38.08 20.86 -19.86
CA LEU A 135 -38.35 19.58 -20.52
C LEU A 135 -38.90 19.79 -21.94
N ALA A 136 -39.84 20.71 -22.13
CA ALA A 136 -40.38 21.07 -23.44
C ALA A 136 -39.31 21.61 -24.41
N LYS A 137 -38.23 22.20 -23.88
CA LYS A 137 -37.09 22.73 -24.64
C LYS A 137 -35.90 21.77 -24.73
N GLY A 138 -36.09 20.48 -24.44
CA GLY A 138 -35.09 19.44 -24.66
C GLY A 138 -34.05 19.28 -23.55
N ALA A 139 -34.39 19.68 -22.31
CA ALA A 139 -33.58 19.32 -21.15
C ALA A 139 -33.54 17.80 -20.96
N ASN A 140 -32.35 17.25 -20.75
CA ASN A 140 -32.16 15.83 -20.49
C ASN A 140 -32.70 15.50 -19.09
N ILE A 141 -33.83 14.80 -19.06
CA ILE A 141 -34.54 14.40 -17.83
C ILE A 141 -33.70 13.49 -16.92
N ASN A 142 -32.82 12.68 -17.51
CA ASN A 142 -31.96 11.73 -16.82
C ASN A 142 -30.50 12.23 -16.73
N ALA A 143 -30.26 13.53 -16.87
CA ALA A 143 -28.96 14.11 -16.58
C ALA A 143 -28.54 13.85 -15.12
N PHE A 144 -27.25 13.66 -14.90
CA PHE A 144 -26.69 13.31 -13.60
C PHE A 144 -25.61 14.33 -13.18
N ASP A 145 -25.57 14.63 -11.88
CA ASP A 145 -24.51 15.47 -11.29
C ASP A 145 -23.23 14.67 -11.01
N LYS A 146 -22.19 15.29 -10.43
CA LYS A 146 -20.93 14.60 -10.10
C LYS A 146 -21.06 13.44 -9.08
N LYS A 147 -22.21 13.32 -8.42
CA LYS A 147 -22.56 12.21 -7.51
C LYS A 147 -23.57 11.26 -8.13
N ASP A 148 -23.74 11.32 -9.45
CA ASP A 148 -24.72 10.59 -10.25
C ASP A 148 -26.19 10.84 -9.82
N ARG A 149 -26.46 11.94 -9.11
CA ARG A 149 -27.83 12.28 -8.71
C ARG A 149 -28.55 12.96 -9.86
N ARG A 150 -29.77 12.50 -10.12
CA ARG A 150 -30.69 13.08 -11.11
C ARG A 150 -31.61 14.13 -10.49
N ALA A 151 -32.28 14.94 -11.32
CA ALA A 151 -33.27 15.93 -10.86
C ALA A 151 -34.35 15.31 -9.94
N LEU A 152 -34.77 14.07 -10.21
CA LEU A 152 -35.72 13.33 -9.39
C LEU A 152 -35.25 13.10 -7.95
N HIS A 153 -33.95 12.87 -7.72
CA HIS A 153 -33.40 12.72 -6.36
C HIS A 153 -33.52 14.01 -5.55
N TRP A 154 -33.28 15.16 -6.18
CA TRP A 154 -33.38 16.46 -5.52
C TRP A 154 -34.81 16.85 -5.22
N ALA A 155 -35.73 16.64 -6.17
CA ALA A 155 -37.16 16.86 -5.96
C ALA A 155 -37.71 15.96 -4.84
N ALA A 156 -37.29 14.69 -4.82
CA ALA A 156 -37.69 13.73 -3.79
C ALA A 156 -37.15 14.09 -2.40
N TYR A 157 -35.87 14.49 -2.31
CA TYR A 157 -35.26 14.96 -1.07
C TYR A 157 -35.96 16.21 -0.51
N MET A 158 -36.31 17.16 -1.37
CA MET A 158 -36.97 18.41 -0.95
C MET A 158 -38.49 18.29 -0.76
N GLY A 159 -39.09 17.16 -1.15
CA GLY A 159 -40.52 16.91 -0.94
C GLY A 159 -41.44 17.54 -2.00
N HIS A 160 -40.91 17.93 -3.15
CA HIS A 160 -41.68 18.57 -4.21
C HIS A 160 -42.47 17.53 -5.02
N LEU A 161 -43.56 17.02 -4.44
CA LEU A 161 -44.38 15.95 -5.02
C LEU A 161 -44.84 16.25 -6.45
N GLU A 162 -45.29 17.46 -6.72
CA GLU A 162 -45.78 17.87 -8.05
C GLU A 162 -44.65 17.83 -9.10
N VAL A 163 -43.43 18.22 -8.71
CA VAL A 163 -42.24 18.08 -9.58
C VAL A 163 -41.84 16.62 -9.77
N VAL A 164 -41.89 15.82 -8.70
CA VAL A 164 -41.64 14.37 -8.78
C VAL A 164 -42.61 13.73 -9.77
N ALA A 165 -43.91 13.98 -9.62
CA ALA A 165 -44.94 13.45 -10.52
C ALA A 165 -44.73 13.94 -11.97
N LEU A 166 -44.42 15.22 -12.17
CA LEU A 166 -44.17 15.79 -13.48
C LEU A 166 -42.95 15.17 -14.17
N LEU A 167 -41.83 14.98 -13.44
CA LEU A 167 -40.64 14.31 -13.95
C LEU A 167 -40.95 12.85 -14.33
N ILE A 168 -41.67 12.11 -13.50
CA ILE A 168 -42.03 10.71 -13.78
C ILE A 168 -42.94 10.60 -15.00
N ASN A 169 -43.95 11.47 -15.12
CA ASN A 169 -44.85 11.51 -16.29
C ASN A 169 -44.12 11.80 -17.61
N HIS A 170 -42.98 12.52 -17.55
CA HIS A 170 -42.12 12.80 -18.70
C HIS A 170 -41.04 11.71 -18.93
N GLY A 171 -41.10 10.58 -18.22
CA GLY A 171 -40.21 9.44 -18.42
C GLY A 171 -38.93 9.47 -17.58
N ALA A 172 -38.92 10.16 -16.43
CA ALA A 172 -37.82 10.04 -15.48
C ALA A 172 -37.76 8.62 -14.90
N GLU A 173 -36.56 8.05 -14.82
CA GLU A 173 -36.38 6.72 -14.24
C GLU A 173 -36.57 6.74 -12.73
N VAL A 174 -37.62 6.08 -12.23
CA VAL A 174 -37.98 6.06 -10.80
C VAL A 174 -36.99 5.24 -9.96
N THR A 175 -36.40 4.21 -10.55
CA THR A 175 -35.46 3.27 -9.92
C THR A 175 -33.99 3.71 -10.04
N CYS A 176 -33.73 4.93 -10.50
CA CYS A 176 -32.38 5.41 -10.69
C CYS A 176 -31.59 5.42 -9.37
N LYS A 177 -30.28 5.16 -9.47
CA LYS A 177 -29.35 5.14 -8.34
C LYS A 177 -28.28 6.21 -8.51
N ASP A 178 -27.98 6.89 -7.41
CA ASP A 178 -26.81 7.78 -7.35
C ASP A 178 -25.50 6.98 -7.20
N LYS A 179 -24.35 7.67 -7.12
CA LYS A 179 -23.03 7.05 -7.02
C LYS A 179 -22.88 6.14 -5.79
N LYS A 180 -23.69 6.35 -4.75
CA LYS A 180 -23.73 5.54 -3.53
C LYS A 180 -24.92 4.57 -3.51
N GLY A 181 -25.61 4.37 -4.63
CA GLY A 181 -26.74 3.46 -4.71
C GLY A 181 -28.03 3.99 -4.08
N TYR A 182 -28.11 5.27 -3.69
CA TYR A 182 -29.35 5.83 -3.13
C TYR A 182 -30.37 6.00 -4.26
N THR A 183 -31.61 5.61 -4.01
CA THR A 183 -32.76 5.82 -4.91
C THR A 183 -33.53 7.09 -4.50
N PRO A 184 -34.46 7.60 -5.32
CA PRO A 184 -35.37 8.68 -4.92
C PRO A 184 -36.16 8.37 -3.64
N LEU A 185 -36.52 7.10 -3.39
CA LEU A 185 -37.16 6.68 -2.15
C LEU A 185 -36.25 6.87 -0.93
N HIS A 186 -34.97 6.49 -1.04
CA HIS A 186 -33.98 6.76 0.01
C HIS A 186 -33.82 8.26 0.28
N ALA A 187 -33.82 9.08 -0.77
CA ALA A 187 -33.70 10.53 -0.64
C ALA A 187 -34.93 11.16 0.06
N ALA A 188 -36.14 10.75 -0.31
CA ALA A 188 -37.38 11.18 0.34
C ALA A 188 -37.45 10.72 1.80
N ALA A 189 -37.07 9.47 2.06
CA ALA A 189 -37.04 8.91 3.41
C ALA A 189 -36.02 9.61 4.31
N SER A 190 -34.87 9.99 3.77
CA SER A 190 -33.84 10.74 4.49
C SER A 190 -34.34 12.05 5.07
N ASN A 191 -35.21 12.77 4.35
CA ASN A 191 -35.66 14.10 4.73
C ASN A 191 -37.13 14.13 5.18
N GLY A 192 -37.72 12.98 5.49
CA GLY A 192 -39.06 12.89 6.08
C GLY A 192 -40.22 13.19 5.11
N GLN A 193 -40.03 13.04 3.80
CA GLN A 193 -41.00 13.49 2.79
C GLN A 193 -42.11 12.46 2.53
N ILE A 194 -43.04 12.34 3.49
CA ILE A 194 -44.10 11.30 3.50
C ILE A 194 -44.91 11.26 2.21
N ASN A 195 -45.33 12.41 1.69
CA ASN A 195 -46.17 12.47 0.48
C ASN A 195 -45.44 11.94 -0.76
N VAL A 196 -44.14 12.19 -0.86
CA VAL A 196 -43.29 11.64 -1.93
C VAL A 196 -43.08 10.15 -1.73
N VAL A 197 -42.82 9.70 -0.49
CA VAL A 197 -42.69 8.27 -0.16
C VAL A 197 -43.94 7.51 -0.58
N LYS A 198 -45.13 7.97 -0.17
CA LYS A 198 -46.42 7.39 -0.58
C LYS A 198 -46.57 7.32 -2.11
N HIS A 199 -46.24 8.40 -2.79
CA HIS A 199 -46.36 8.45 -4.25
C HIS A 199 -45.43 7.44 -4.92
N LEU A 200 -44.16 7.37 -4.49
CA LEU A 200 -43.17 6.43 -5.02
C LEU A 200 -43.58 4.98 -4.75
N LEU A 201 -44.04 4.65 -3.53
CA LEU A 201 -44.50 3.30 -3.17
C LEU A 201 -45.72 2.87 -3.99
N ASN A 202 -46.67 3.78 -4.24
CA ASN A 202 -47.83 3.51 -5.10
C ASN A 202 -47.46 3.25 -6.57
N LEU A 203 -46.27 3.64 -7.01
CA LEU A 203 -45.74 3.31 -8.34
C LEU A 203 -45.11 1.91 -8.40
N GLY A 204 -45.13 1.15 -7.30
CA GLY A 204 -44.59 -0.21 -7.23
C GLY A 204 -43.07 -0.27 -7.18
N VAL A 205 -42.41 0.77 -6.63
CA VAL A 205 -40.96 0.69 -6.36
C VAL A 205 -40.69 -0.35 -5.28
N GLU A 206 -39.62 -1.10 -5.44
CA GLU A 206 -39.18 -2.09 -4.46
C GLU A 206 -38.78 -1.37 -3.15
N ILE A 207 -39.48 -1.72 -2.06
CA ILE A 207 -39.42 -1.00 -0.77
C ILE A 207 -38.12 -1.28 -0.02
N ASP A 208 -37.60 -2.50 -0.16
CA ASP A 208 -36.38 -2.98 0.48
C ASP A 208 -35.16 -2.93 -0.44
N GLU A 209 -35.20 -2.06 -1.47
CA GLU A 209 -34.03 -1.76 -2.29
C GLU A 209 -32.86 -1.29 -1.43
N ILE A 210 -31.69 -1.87 -1.69
CA ILE A 210 -30.47 -1.56 -0.95
C ILE A 210 -29.55 -0.63 -1.73
N ASN A 211 -28.88 0.25 -0.99
CA ASN A 211 -27.76 1.04 -1.49
C ASN A 211 -26.42 0.28 -1.38
N ILE A 212 -25.29 0.91 -1.71
CA ILE A 212 -23.97 0.23 -1.67
C ILE A 212 -23.57 -0.29 -0.28
N TYR A 213 -24.17 0.26 0.78
CA TYR A 213 -23.92 -0.14 2.16
C TYR A 213 -24.90 -1.23 2.65
N GLY A 214 -25.83 -1.67 1.79
CA GLY A 214 -26.89 -2.59 2.16
C GLY A 214 -28.05 -1.92 2.91
N ASN A 215 -28.08 -0.59 3.01
CA ASN A 215 -29.14 0.11 3.74
C ASN A 215 -30.37 0.28 2.85
N THR A 216 -31.55 0.01 3.41
CA THR A 216 -32.86 0.31 2.81
C THR A 216 -33.34 1.73 3.18
N ALA A 217 -34.44 2.19 2.59
CA ALA A 217 -35.06 3.47 2.96
C ALA A 217 -35.45 3.53 4.44
N LEU A 218 -35.87 2.39 5.02
CA LEU A 218 -36.22 2.27 6.44
C LEU A 218 -35.01 2.54 7.35
N HIS A 219 -33.82 2.01 7.02
CA HIS A 219 -32.59 2.28 7.78
C HIS A 219 -32.28 3.77 7.88
N ILE A 220 -32.39 4.49 6.74
CA ILE A 220 -32.09 5.92 6.68
C ILE A 220 -33.13 6.73 7.45
N ALA A 221 -34.42 6.40 7.29
CA ALA A 221 -35.50 7.07 8.04
C ALA A 221 -35.30 6.92 9.55
N CYS A 222 -34.95 5.72 10.03
CA CYS A 222 -34.66 5.45 11.43
C CYS A 222 -33.45 6.23 11.97
N TYR A 223 -32.38 6.33 11.17
CA TYR A 223 -31.19 7.09 11.55
C TYR A 223 -31.48 8.58 11.70
N ASN A 224 -32.24 9.15 10.77
CA ASN A 224 -32.58 10.57 10.77
C ASN A 224 -33.77 10.90 11.68
N GLY A 225 -34.41 9.90 12.31
CA GLY A 225 -35.50 10.09 13.25
C GLY A 225 -36.83 10.47 12.58
N GLN A 226 -37.10 9.97 11.37
CA GLN A 226 -38.30 10.27 10.59
C GLN A 226 -39.43 9.28 10.91
N ASP A 227 -40.01 9.36 12.11
CA ASP A 227 -41.00 8.40 12.63
C ASP A 227 -42.23 8.21 11.72
N SER A 228 -42.74 9.30 11.15
CA SER A 228 -43.92 9.25 10.29
C SER A 228 -43.64 8.53 8.96
N VAL A 229 -42.42 8.64 8.42
CA VAL A 229 -41.99 7.86 7.25
C VAL A 229 -41.73 6.42 7.63
N VAL A 230 -41.14 6.16 8.80
CA VAL A 230 -40.94 4.80 9.33
C VAL A 230 -42.28 4.06 9.44
N ASN A 231 -43.29 4.68 10.03
CA ASN A 231 -44.63 4.09 10.14
C ASN A 231 -45.20 3.76 8.76
N GLU A 232 -45.11 4.70 7.82
CA GLU A 232 -45.61 4.48 6.46
C GLU A 232 -44.87 3.36 5.71
N LEU A 233 -43.55 3.26 5.84
CA LEU A 233 -42.77 2.18 5.24
C LEU A 233 -43.16 0.81 5.83
N ILE A 234 -43.39 0.75 7.14
CA ILE A 234 -43.85 -0.48 7.82
C ILE A 234 -45.27 -0.85 7.36
N ASP A 235 -46.18 0.11 7.23
CA ASP A 235 -47.55 -0.11 6.76
C ASP A 235 -47.60 -0.67 5.33
N TYR A 236 -46.63 -0.28 4.48
CA TYR A 236 -46.45 -0.83 3.13
C TYR A 236 -45.65 -2.15 3.09
N GLY A 237 -45.27 -2.70 4.25
CA GLY A 237 -44.66 -4.02 4.38
C GLY A 237 -43.14 -4.06 4.33
N ALA A 238 -42.44 -2.95 4.64
CA ALA A 238 -40.98 -2.94 4.73
C ALA A 238 -40.47 -3.94 5.80
N ASN A 239 -39.41 -4.68 5.50
CA ASN A 239 -38.84 -5.63 6.45
C ASN A 239 -38.12 -4.91 7.61
N VAL A 240 -38.77 -4.89 8.79
CA VAL A 240 -38.25 -4.26 10.02
C VAL A 240 -36.94 -4.86 10.53
N ASN A 241 -36.61 -6.10 10.13
CA ASN A 241 -35.44 -6.85 10.57
C ASN A 241 -34.36 -6.99 9.48
N GLN A 242 -34.51 -6.30 8.33
CA GLN A 242 -33.55 -6.41 7.23
C GLN A 242 -32.14 -5.97 7.67
N PRO A 243 -31.11 -6.84 7.62
CA PRO A 243 -29.76 -6.42 7.94
C PRO A 243 -29.07 -5.79 6.72
N ASN A 244 -28.24 -4.77 6.96
CA ASN A 244 -27.38 -4.20 5.94
C ASN A 244 -26.10 -5.02 5.70
N ASN A 245 -25.17 -4.54 4.86
CA ASN A 245 -23.94 -5.27 4.52
C ASN A 245 -23.02 -5.49 5.73
N SER A 246 -23.18 -4.71 6.80
CA SER A 246 -22.46 -4.86 8.08
C SER A 246 -23.29 -5.57 9.15
N GLY A 247 -24.47 -6.09 8.82
CA GLY A 247 -25.37 -6.80 9.74
C GLY A 247 -26.21 -5.88 10.63
N PHE A 248 -26.17 -4.56 10.47
CA PHE A 248 -27.01 -3.64 11.24
C PHE A 248 -28.43 -3.62 10.66
N THR A 249 -29.42 -3.76 11.53
CA THR A 249 -30.85 -3.62 11.21
C THR A 249 -31.34 -2.16 11.39
N PRO A 250 -32.55 -1.78 10.92
CA PRO A 250 -33.11 -0.46 11.17
C PRO A 250 -33.16 -0.10 12.66
N LEU A 251 -33.36 -1.10 13.53
CA LEU A 251 -33.37 -0.92 14.99
C LEU A 251 -32.01 -0.46 15.53
N HIS A 252 -30.89 -0.88 14.95
CA HIS A 252 -29.56 -0.39 15.31
C HIS A 252 -29.38 1.09 14.95
N PHE A 253 -29.84 1.49 13.76
CA PHE A 253 -29.78 2.88 13.31
C PHE A 253 -30.68 3.77 14.15
N ALA A 254 -31.88 3.29 14.48
CA ALA A 254 -32.72 3.93 15.46
C ALA A 254 -31.91 4.07 16.76
N ALA A 255 -31.44 2.97 17.37
CA ALA A 255 -30.73 2.96 18.66
C ALA A 255 -29.55 3.96 18.74
N ALA A 256 -28.85 4.21 17.63
CA ALA A 256 -27.78 5.20 17.53
C ALA A 256 -28.26 6.66 17.36
N SER A 257 -29.39 6.86 16.68
CA SER A 257 -29.94 8.17 16.31
C SER A 257 -30.17 9.11 17.50
N THR A 258 -29.97 10.41 17.26
CA THR A 258 -30.30 11.50 18.19
C THR A 258 -31.81 11.68 18.37
N HIS A 259 -32.59 11.52 17.29
CA HIS A 259 -34.03 11.82 17.27
C HIS A 259 -34.92 10.60 17.05
N GLY A 260 -34.37 9.43 16.72
CA GLY A 260 -35.14 8.23 16.38
C GLY A 260 -35.73 7.45 17.57
N ALA A 261 -36.08 8.10 18.69
CA ALA A 261 -36.63 7.41 19.87
C ALA A 261 -37.99 6.78 19.53
N LEU A 262 -38.90 7.57 18.95
CA LEU A 262 -40.18 7.09 18.42
C LEU A 262 -39.99 6.04 17.31
N CYS A 263 -38.99 6.20 16.44
CA CYS A 263 -38.70 5.19 15.41
C CYS A 263 -38.37 3.83 16.03
N LEU A 264 -37.65 3.79 17.17
CA LEU A 264 -37.35 2.54 17.85
C LEU A 264 -38.59 1.93 18.49
N GLU A 265 -39.44 2.74 19.12
CA GLU A 265 -40.70 2.26 19.68
C GLU A 265 -41.61 1.68 18.59
N LEU A 266 -41.73 2.36 17.43
CA LEU A 266 -42.47 1.88 16.28
C LEU A 266 -41.92 0.55 15.75
N LEU A 267 -40.60 0.42 15.62
CA LEU A 267 -39.98 -0.83 15.17
C LEU A 267 -40.24 -1.98 16.15
N VAL A 268 -40.04 -1.76 17.45
CA VAL A 268 -40.24 -2.79 18.49
C VAL A 268 -41.71 -3.22 18.53
N ASN A 269 -42.66 -2.27 18.49
CA ASN A 269 -44.09 -2.55 18.48
C ASN A 269 -44.53 -3.34 17.22
N ASN A 270 -43.79 -3.22 16.11
CA ASN A 270 -44.04 -3.94 14.86
C ASN A 270 -43.15 -5.19 14.70
N GLY A 271 -42.62 -5.75 15.80
CA GLY A 271 -41.94 -7.04 15.80
C GLY A 271 -40.47 -7.00 15.38
N ALA A 272 -39.79 -5.87 15.53
CA ALA A 272 -38.33 -5.83 15.40
C ALA A 272 -37.67 -6.64 16.53
N ASP A 273 -36.74 -7.53 16.16
CA ASP A 273 -35.97 -8.33 17.11
C ASP A 273 -34.86 -7.47 17.75
N VAL A 274 -34.97 -7.28 19.06
CA VAL A 274 -34.07 -6.45 19.87
C VAL A 274 -32.69 -7.06 20.11
N ASN A 275 -32.51 -8.35 19.78
CA ASN A 275 -31.29 -9.11 20.06
C ASN A 275 -30.45 -9.43 18.82
N ILE A 276 -30.87 -9.02 17.62
CA ILE A 276 -30.05 -9.20 16.41
C ILE A 276 -28.71 -8.50 16.61
N GLN A 277 -27.63 -9.24 16.37
CA GLN A 277 -26.28 -8.69 16.41
C GLN A 277 -25.78 -8.38 15.00
N SER A 278 -25.06 -7.26 14.88
CA SER A 278 -24.34 -6.93 13.65
C SER A 278 -23.26 -7.97 13.35
N LYS A 279 -22.63 -7.84 12.17
CA LYS A 279 -21.48 -8.69 11.85
C LYS A 279 -20.37 -8.58 12.89
N ASP A 280 -20.27 -7.48 13.64
CA ASP A 280 -19.29 -7.28 14.72
C ASP A 280 -19.80 -7.70 16.11
N GLY A 281 -20.92 -8.43 16.18
CA GLY A 281 -21.52 -8.86 17.45
C GLY A 281 -22.26 -7.73 18.19
N LYS A 282 -22.34 -6.52 17.62
CA LYS A 282 -22.99 -5.38 18.30
C LYS A 282 -24.49 -5.50 18.19
N SER A 283 -25.18 -5.59 19.33
CA SER A 283 -26.65 -5.50 19.42
C SER A 283 -27.14 -4.04 19.40
N PRO A 284 -28.46 -3.78 19.26
CA PRO A 284 -29.02 -2.44 19.43
C PRO A 284 -28.68 -1.82 20.79
N LEU A 285 -28.58 -2.63 21.85
CA LEU A 285 -28.18 -2.16 23.18
C LEU A 285 -26.74 -1.65 23.19
N HIS A 286 -25.81 -2.29 22.47
CA HIS A 286 -24.45 -1.75 22.27
C HIS A 286 -24.48 -0.39 21.56
N MET A 287 -25.35 -0.19 20.57
CA MET A 287 -25.48 1.10 19.89
C MET A 287 -25.97 2.21 20.83
N THR A 288 -26.91 1.89 21.73
CA THR A 288 -27.31 2.85 22.77
C THR A 288 -26.15 3.18 23.71
N ALA A 289 -25.27 2.21 23.98
CA ALA A 289 -24.08 2.37 24.81
C ALA A 289 -22.95 3.17 24.15
N VAL A 290 -22.79 3.10 22.83
CA VAL A 290 -21.87 3.99 22.11
C VAL A 290 -22.33 5.44 22.22
N HIS A 291 -23.64 5.69 22.06
CA HIS A 291 -24.20 7.04 21.91
C HIS A 291 -24.88 7.62 23.16
N GLY A 292 -24.82 6.93 24.31
CA GLY A 292 -25.37 7.41 25.59
C GLY A 292 -26.90 7.50 25.62
N ARG A 293 -27.60 6.64 24.88
CA ARG A 293 -29.06 6.73 24.69
C ARG A 293 -29.83 6.00 25.80
N PHE A 294 -29.85 6.57 27.00
CA PHE A 294 -30.40 5.92 28.19
C PHE A 294 -31.89 5.53 28.07
N THR A 295 -32.79 6.42 27.62
CA THR A 295 -34.24 6.10 27.50
C THR A 295 -34.48 4.93 26.56
N ARG A 296 -33.72 4.89 25.46
CA ARG A 296 -33.83 3.85 24.42
C ARG A 296 -33.28 2.52 24.90
N SER A 297 -32.23 2.54 25.72
CA SER A 297 -31.73 1.34 26.38
C SER A 297 -32.79 0.73 27.30
N GLN A 298 -33.56 1.56 28.04
CA GLN A 298 -34.66 1.09 28.89
C GLN A 298 -35.75 0.42 28.05
N THR A 299 -36.15 1.03 26.94
CA THR A 299 -37.13 0.44 26.03
C THR A 299 -36.66 -0.92 25.50
N LEU A 300 -35.39 -1.04 25.09
CA LEU A 300 -34.84 -2.32 24.62
C LEU A 300 -34.81 -3.39 25.72
N ILE A 301 -34.35 -3.04 26.92
CA ILE A 301 -34.29 -3.96 28.07
C ILE A 301 -35.71 -4.43 28.46
N GLN A 302 -36.67 -3.51 28.53
CA GLN A 302 -38.07 -3.82 28.85
C GLN A 302 -38.72 -4.75 27.82
N ASN A 303 -38.25 -4.74 26.57
CA ASN A 303 -38.74 -5.60 25.49
C ASN A 303 -37.85 -6.84 25.28
N GLY A 304 -37.09 -7.28 26.30
CA GLY A 304 -36.35 -8.54 26.27
C GLY A 304 -34.93 -8.45 25.69
N GLY A 305 -34.35 -7.25 25.67
CA GLY A 305 -32.95 -7.04 25.28
C GLY A 305 -31.97 -7.73 26.23
N GLU A 306 -31.09 -8.55 25.70
CA GLU A 306 -30.05 -9.24 26.47
C GLU A 306 -28.99 -8.24 26.99
N ILE A 307 -28.96 -8.04 28.31
CA ILE A 307 -28.13 -7.02 28.96
C ILE A 307 -26.64 -7.33 28.84
N ASP A 308 -26.26 -8.59 29.03
CA ASP A 308 -24.87 -9.06 29.00
C ASP A 308 -24.50 -9.75 27.69
N CYS A 309 -25.19 -9.42 26.59
CA CYS A 309 -24.75 -9.81 25.25
C CYS A 309 -23.36 -9.25 24.98
N VAL A 310 -22.56 -9.97 24.20
CA VAL A 310 -21.17 -9.59 23.91
C VAL A 310 -20.98 -9.30 22.43
N ASP A 311 -20.18 -8.29 22.13
CA ASP A 311 -19.65 -8.06 20.79
C ASP A 311 -18.51 -9.04 20.46
N LYS A 312 -17.96 -8.94 19.24
CA LYS A 312 -16.82 -9.77 18.81
C LYS A 312 -15.59 -9.66 19.72
N ASP A 313 -15.40 -8.51 20.36
CA ASP A 313 -14.26 -8.26 21.25
C ASP A 313 -14.55 -8.76 22.67
N GLY A 314 -15.72 -9.35 22.91
CA GLY A 314 -16.17 -9.80 24.22
C GLY A 314 -16.77 -8.70 25.09
N ASN A 315 -16.88 -7.45 24.59
CA ASN A 315 -17.40 -6.34 25.38
C ASN A 315 -18.91 -6.44 25.49
N THR A 316 -19.44 -6.19 26.69
CA THR A 316 -20.88 -5.99 26.90
C THR A 316 -21.28 -4.53 26.68
N PRO A 317 -22.59 -4.20 26.57
CA PRO A 317 -23.06 -2.81 26.58
C PRO A 317 -22.53 -1.99 27.76
N LEU A 318 -22.32 -2.63 28.93
CA LEU A 318 -21.73 -1.96 30.10
C LEU A 318 -20.26 -1.55 29.87
N HIS A 319 -19.46 -2.40 29.23
CA HIS A 319 -18.08 -2.07 28.82
C HIS A 319 -18.06 -0.88 27.88
N VAL A 320 -18.95 -0.87 26.88
CA VAL A 320 -19.06 0.21 25.91
C VAL A 320 -19.50 1.50 26.60
N ALA A 321 -20.51 1.45 27.47
CA ALA A 321 -20.97 2.62 28.23
C ALA A 321 -19.86 3.20 29.13
N ALA A 322 -19.06 2.33 29.76
CA ALA A 322 -17.91 2.72 30.57
C ALA A 322 -16.79 3.37 29.74
N ARG A 323 -16.51 2.85 28.54
CA ARG A 323 -15.53 3.43 27.61
C ARG A 323 -15.90 4.83 27.16
N TYR A 324 -17.17 5.11 26.92
CA TYR A 324 -17.65 6.41 26.43
C TYR A 324 -18.17 7.36 27.53
N GLY A 325 -18.14 6.94 28.79
CA GLY A 325 -18.43 7.81 29.94
C GLY A 325 -19.92 8.08 30.20
N HIS A 326 -20.81 7.17 29.81
CA HIS A 326 -22.26 7.37 29.95
C HIS A 326 -22.79 6.94 31.31
N GLU A 327 -22.60 7.78 32.34
CA GLU A 327 -22.95 7.46 33.74
C GLU A 327 -24.41 7.01 33.92
N LEU A 328 -25.38 7.75 33.36
CA LEU A 328 -26.82 7.44 33.50
C LEU A 328 -27.17 6.08 32.90
N LEU A 329 -26.51 5.71 31.80
CA LEU A 329 -26.69 4.43 31.14
C LEU A 329 -26.06 3.31 31.95
N ILE A 330 -24.85 3.50 32.49
CA ILE A 330 -24.20 2.56 33.41
C ILE A 330 -25.12 2.25 34.59
N ASN A 331 -25.69 3.29 35.22
CA ASN A 331 -26.63 3.09 36.31
C ASN A 331 -27.85 2.27 35.88
N THR A 332 -28.42 2.58 34.71
CA THR A 332 -29.55 1.83 34.15
C THR A 332 -29.21 0.35 33.94
N LEU A 333 -28.07 0.06 33.33
CA LEU A 333 -27.60 -1.31 33.07
C LEU A 333 -27.36 -2.08 34.38
N ILE A 334 -26.67 -1.48 35.35
CA ILE A 334 -26.43 -2.08 36.68
C ILE A 334 -27.75 -2.36 37.39
N THR A 335 -28.68 -1.38 37.44
CA THR A 335 -29.99 -1.58 38.08
C THR A 335 -30.85 -2.63 37.38
N SER A 336 -30.58 -2.89 36.10
CA SER A 336 -31.27 -3.92 35.31
C SER A 336 -30.61 -5.29 35.44
N GLY A 337 -29.51 -5.42 36.20
CA GLY A 337 -28.84 -6.69 36.47
C GLY A 337 -27.61 -7.00 35.60
N ALA A 338 -26.98 -5.99 34.99
CA ALA A 338 -25.73 -6.18 34.24
C ALA A 338 -24.58 -6.68 35.14
N ASP A 339 -23.83 -7.67 34.66
CA ASP A 339 -22.65 -8.18 35.36
C ASP A 339 -21.46 -7.21 35.23
N THR A 340 -21.08 -6.59 36.34
CA THR A 340 -19.97 -5.63 36.42
C THR A 340 -18.59 -6.28 36.46
N ALA A 341 -18.51 -7.58 36.77
CA ALA A 341 -17.28 -8.37 36.83
C ALA A 341 -17.03 -9.18 35.54
N LYS A 342 -17.93 -9.08 34.56
CA LYS A 342 -17.75 -9.75 33.27
C LYS A 342 -16.51 -9.21 32.56
N CYS A 343 -15.67 -10.12 32.08
CA CYS A 343 -14.47 -9.79 31.32
C CYS A 343 -14.80 -9.48 29.87
N GLY A 344 -14.40 -8.30 29.39
CA GLY A 344 -14.45 -7.91 27.99
C GLY A 344 -13.11 -8.10 27.27
N ILE A 345 -12.80 -7.17 26.36
CA ILE A 345 -11.55 -7.20 25.60
C ILE A 345 -10.33 -7.26 26.53
N HIS A 346 -9.37 -8.13 26.23
CA HIS A 346 -8.16 -8.34 27.04
C HIS A 346 -8.44 -8.64 28.52
N ASN A 347 -9.56 -9.28 28.87
CA ASN A 347 -9.99 -9.49 30.27
C ASN A 347 -10.12 -8.17 31.06
N MET A 348 -10.40 -7.06 30.39
CA MET A 348 -10.69 -5.80 31.06
C MET A 348 -12.15 -5.79 31.53
N PHE A 349 -12.36 -5.43 32.79
CA PHE A 349 -13.68 -5.06 33.30
C PHE A 349 -14.15 -3.71 32.77
N PRO A 350 -15.46 -3.39 32.89
CA PRO A 350 -15.96 -2.04 32.59
C PRO A 350 -15.21 -0.95 33.37
N LEU A 351 -14.81 -1.21 34.62
CA LEU A 351 -14.04 -0.22 35.42
C LEU A 351 -12.69 0.11 34.79
N HIS A 352 -11.97 -0.88 34.26
CA HIS A 352 -10.70 -0.64 33.57
C HIS A 352 -10.88 0.32 32.38
N LEU A 353 -11.97 0.17 31.62
CA LEU A 353 -12.29 1.04 30.49
C LEU A 353 -12.71 2.44 30.94
N ALA A 354 -13.51 2.57 32.00
CA ALA A 354 -13.86 3.89 32.56
C ALA A 354 -12.62 4.62 33.09
N ALA A 355 -11.72 3.91 33.77
CA ALA A 355 -10.48 4.47 34.30
C ALA A 355 -9.53 4.91 33.18
N LEU A 356 -9.34 4.07 32.15
CA LEU A 356 -8.49 4.37 30.99
C LEU A 356 -8.98 5.59 30.20
N ASN A 357 -10.30 5.78 30.10
CA ASN A 357 -10.90 6.92 29.39
C ASN A 357 -11.22 8.10 30.33
N ALA A 358 -10.63 8.14 31.52
CA ALA A 358 -10.72 9.28 32.44
C ALA A 358 -12.14 9.62 32.93
N HIS A 359 -13.05 8.65 33.03
CA HIS A 359 -14.43 8.85 33.48
C HIS A 359 -14.61 8.52 34.98
N SER A 360 -14.27 9.47 35.86
CA SER A 360 -14.29 9.29 37.32
C SER A 360 -15.68 8.98 37.89
N ASP A 361 -16.73 9.62 37.37
CA ASP A 361 -18.11 9.37 37.81
C ASP A 361 -18.58 7.95 37.45
N CYS A 362 -18.20 7.47 36.26
CA CYS A 362 -18.44 6.09 35.85
C CYS A 362 -17.67 5.11 36.75
N CYS A 363 -16.40 5.42 37.09
CA CYS A 363 -15.61 4.62 38.03
C CYS A 363 -16.31 4.51 39.40
N ARG A 364 -16.84 5.63 39.91
CA ARG A 364 -17.57 5.67 41.18
C ARG A 364 -18.79 4.78 41.19
N LYS A 365 -19.56 4.74 40.09
CA LYS A 365 -20.73 3.86 39.98
C LYS A 365 -20.31 2.38 39.94
N LEU A 366 -19.28 2.06 39.18
CA LEU A 366 -18.81 0.68 39.01
C LEU A 366 -18.15 0.11 40.27
N LEU A 367 -17.46 0.91 41.08
CA LEU A 367 -16.84 0.47 42.33
C LEU A 367 -17.85 -0.02 43.39
N SER A 368 -19.12 0.35 43.27
CA SER A 368 -20.16 -0.10 44.22
C SER A 368 -20.56 -1.58 44.07
N SER A 369 -19.98 -2.31 43.11
CA SER A 369 -20.47 -3.60 42.63
C SER A 369 -19.70 -4.86 43.08
N GLY A 370 -18.71 -4.74 43.96
CA GLY A 370 -18.22 -5.87 44.77
C GLY A 370 -17.14 -6.80 44.17
N PHE A 371 -16.30 -6.32 43.26
CA PHE A 371 -15.12 -7.06 42.75
C PHE A 371 -13.81 -6.65 43.45
N ASP A 372 -12.78 -7.49 43.34
CA ASP A 372 -11.42 -7.17 43.81
C ASP A 372 -10.76 -6.11 42.91
N ILE A 373 -10.42 -4.96 43.51
CA ILE A 373 -9.95 -3.75 42.83
C ILE A 373 -8.61 -3.94 42.10
N ASP A 374 -7.78 -4.86 42.59
CA ASP A 374 -6.46 -5.16 42.04
C ASP A 374 -6.48 -6.31 41.03
N THR A 375 -7.67 -6.77 40.62
CA THR A 375 -7.78 -7.81 39.59
C THR A 375 -7.11 -7.32 38.29
N PRO A 376 -6.11 -8.04 37.78
CA PRO A 376 -5.38 -7.61 36.59
C PRO A 376 -6.09 -8.02 35.30
N ASP A 377 -5.88 -7.22 34.25
CA ASP A 377 -6.22 -7.59 32.87
C ASP A 377 -5.24 -8.63 32.29
N SER A 378 -5.40 -8.95 31.00
CA SER A 378 -4.54 -9.92 30.29
C SER A 378 -3.05 -9.54 30.25
N PHE A 379 -2.70 -8.27 30.50
CA PHE A 379 -1.33 -7.78 30.54
C PHE A 379 -0.80 -7.63 31.97
N GLY A 380 -1.56 -8.02 32.99
CA GLY A 380 -1.19 -7.83 34.39
C GLY A 380 -1.54 -6.44 34.94
N ARG A 381 -2.24 -5.59 34.17
CA ARG A 381 -2.53 -4.21 34.55
C ARG A 381 -3.79 -4.14 35.39
N THR A 382 -3.72 -3.44 36.51
CA THR A 382 -4.88 -3.13 37.38
C THR A 382 -5.65 -1.90 36.87
N CYS A 383 -6.83 -1.64 37.44
CA CYS A 383 -7.58 -0.40 37.16
C CYS A 383 -6.77 0.87 37.45
N LEU A 384 -5.81 0.81 38.39
CA LEU A 384 -4.95 1.93 38.72
C LEU A 384 -3.90 2.21 37.62
N HIS A 385 -3.38 1.17 36.96
CA HIS A 385 -2.56 1.35 35.75
C HIS A 385 -3.36 2.03 34.63
N ALA A 386 -4.61 1.61 34.44
CA ALA A 386 -5.52 2.21 33.47
C ALA A 386 -5.79 3.69 33.79
N ALA A 387 -6.07 4.03 35.06
CA ALA A 387 -6.26 5.42 35.49
C ALA A 387 -5.00 6.28 35.29
N ALA A 388 -3.82 5.73 35.62
CA ALA A 388 -2.54 6.40 35.42
C ALA A 388 -2.24 6.66 33.93
N ALA A 389 -2.59 5.72 33.05
CA ALA A 389 -2.49 5.89 31.60
C ALA A 389 -3.55 6.85 31.02
N GLY A 390 -4.73 6.94 31.65
CA GLY A 390 -5.84 7.79 31.22
C GLY A 390 -5.71 9.26 31.66
N GLY A 391 -4.89 9.53 32.69
CA GLY A 391 -4.53 10.89 33.11
C GLY A 391 -5.52 11.59 34.05
N ASN A 392 -6.51 10.87 34.61
CA ASN A 392 -7.46 11.45 35.55
C ASN A 392 -7.05 11.19 37.01
N VAL A 393 -6.60 12.26 37.68
CA VAL A 393 -6.21 12.27 39.09
C VAL A 393 -7.34 11.83 40.01
N GLU A 394 -8.58 12.22 39.73
CA GLU A 394 -9.73 11.83 40.54
C GLU A 394 -10.02 10.33 40.42
N CYS A 395 -9.75 9.70 39.27
CA CYS A 395 -9.79 8.24 39.15
C CYS A 395 -8.71 7.59 40.04
N ILE A 396 -7.48 8.10 40.03
CA ILE A 396 -6.38 7.58 40.88
C ILE A 396 -6.76 7.68 42.36
N LYS A 397 -7.17 8.87 42.83
CA LYS A 397 -7.58 9.10 44.23
C LYS A 397 -8.76 8.22 44.62
N LEU A 398 -9.75 8.06 43.74
CA LEU A 398 -10.91 7.21 43.98
C LEU A 398 -10.51 5.74 44.12
N LEU A 399 -9.64 5.24 43.24
CA LEU A 399 -9.17 3.85 43.29
C LEU A 399 -8.30 3.61 44.52
N GLN A 400 -7.38 4.52 44.85
CA GLN A 400 -6.54 4.42 46.04
C GLN A 400 -7.36 4.48 47.34
N SER A 401 -8.34 5.38 47.45
CA SER A 401 -9.24 5.44 48.61
C SER A 401 -10.11 4.19 48.75
N SER A 402 -10.31 3.44 47.66
CA SER A 402 -11.02 2.16 47.63
C SER A 402 -10.09 0.95 47.85
N GLY A 403 -8.79 1.18 48.13
CA GLY A 403 -7.83 0.14 48.50
C GLY A 403 -6.92 -0.38 47.37
N ALA A 404 -6.87 0.27 46.20
CA ALA A 404 -5.99 -0.15 45.11
C ALA A 404 -4.50 0.00 45.44
N ASP A 405 -3.70 -1.03 45.18
CA ASP A 405 -2.26 -1.03 45.43
C ASP A 405 -1.47 -0.42 44.25
N PHE A 406 -0.79 0.70 44.52
CA PHE A 406 0.05 1.41 43.55
C PHE A 406 1.43 0.78 43.31
N ASN A 407 1.80 -0.26 44.06
CA ASN A 407 3.05 -1.00 43.86
C ASN A 407 2.87 -2.25 43.00
N LYS A 408 1.64 -2.58 42.59
CA LYS A 408 1.40 -3.70 41.68
C LYS A 408 2.13 -3.46 40.36
N LYS A 409 2.79 -4.52 39.90
CA LYS A 409 3.48 -4.56 38.62
C LYS A 409 2.67 -5.34 37.61
N ASP A 410 2.67 -4.85 36.36
CA ASP A 410 2.16 -5.61 35.23
C ASP A 410 3.12 -6.75 34.83
N LYS A 411 2.79 -7.48 33.74
CA LYS A 411 3.64 -8.58 33.24
C LYS A 411 5.01 -8.16 32.71
N CYS A 412 5.25 -6.86 32.59
CA CYS A 412 6.51 -6.26 32.15
C CYS A 412 7.26 -5.60 33.31
N GLY A 413 6.81 -5.79 34.56
CA GLY A 413 7.42 -5.18 35.73
C GLY A 413 7.08 -3.69 35.93
N ARG A 414 6.15 -3.13 35.14
CA ARG A 414 5.80 -1.69 35.19
C ARG A 414 4.75 -1.43 36.26
N THR A 415 4.94 -0.34 37.00
CA THR A 415 3.98 0.20 37.98
C THR A 415 3.05 1.24 37.32
N PRO A 416 1.95 1.68 37.99
CA PRO A 416 1.14 2.80 37.50
C PRO A 416 1.94 4.07 37.24
N LEU A 417 3.01 4.33 38.00
CA LEU A 417 3.88 5.50 37.81
C LEU A 417 4.58 5.48 36.43
N HIS A 418 4.97 4.31 35.92
CA HIS A 418 5.53 4.19 34.57
C HIS A 418 4.51 4.60 33.50
N TYR A 419 3.24 4.23 33.67
CA TYR A 419 2.17 4.60 32.74
C TYR A 419 1.85 6.09 32.78
N ALA A 420 1.83 6.70 33.98
CA ALA A 420 1.65 8.14 34.12
C ALA A 420 2.82 8.92 33.48
N ALA A 421 4.05 8.44 33.67
CA ALA A 421 5.25 9.04 33.08
C ALA A 421 5.29 8.91 31.55
N ALA A 422 4.96 7.73 31.01
CA ALA A 422 4.92 7.49 29.57
C ALA A 422 3.91 8.37 28.82
N ASN A 423 2.85 8.82 29.51
CA ASN A 423 1.82 9.71 28.96
C ASN A 423 1.90 11.14 29.53
N CYS A 424 3.05 11.56 30.09
CA CYS A 424 3.28 12.89 30.72
C CYS A 424 2.13 13.44 31.57
N HIS A 425 1.44 12.58 32.33
CA HIS A 425 0.33 13.02 33.16
C HIS A 425 0.86 13.59 34.47
N PHE A 426 1.38 14.82 34.44
CA PHE A 426 2.06 15.50 35.55
C PHE A 426 1.34 15.33 36.90
N HIS A 427 0.05 15.70 36.97
CA HIS A 427 -0.69 15.60 38.24
C HIS A 427 -0.92 14.15 38.71
N CYS A 428 -0.94 13.18 37.79
CA CYS A 428 -0.99 11.76 38.15
C CYS A 428 0.35 11.29 38.71
N ILE A 429 1.47 11.72 38.12
CA ILE A 429 2.83 11.49 38.63
C ILE A 429 2.96 12.08 40.03
N GLU A 430 2.60 13.36 40.19
CA GLU A 430 2.62 14.08 41.46
C GLU A 430 1.82 13.34 42.54
N THR A 431 0.60 12.93 42.22
CA THR A 431 -0.26 12.19 43.15
C THR A 431 0.37 10.85 43.53
N LEU A 432 0.84 10.06 42.57
CA LEU A 432 1.42 8.73 42.82
C LEU A 432 2.72 8.81 43.64
N VAL A 433 3.61 9.76 43.33
CA VAL A 433 4.85 10.00 44.07
C VAL A 433 4.54 10.47 45.50
N THR A 434 3.59 11.40 45.67
CA THR A 434 3.16 11.87 47.00
C THR A 434 2.56 10.75 47.85
N THR A 435 1.90 9.77 47.22
CA THR A 435 1.38 8.57 47.92
C THR A 435 2.45 7.52 48.25
N GLY A 436 3.71 7.74 47.86
CA GLY A 436 4.84 6.88 48.20
C GLY A 436 5.23 5.86 47.12
N ALA A 437 4.84 6.06 45.86
CA ALA A 437 5.31 5.21 44.76
C ALA A 437 6.83 5.36 44.59
N ASN A 438 7.55 4.24 44.44
CA ASN A 438 8.99 4.26 44.22
C ASN A 438 9.33 4.87 42.84
N ILE A 439 10.00 6.02 42.85
CA ILE A 439 10.33 6.81 41.66
C ILE A 439 11.41 6.18 40.78
N ASN A 440 12.25 5.32 41.38
CA ASN A 440 13.36 4.63 40.72
C ASN A 440 13.05 3.14 40.52
N GLU A 441 11.79 2.73 40.69
CA GLU A 441 11.39 1.35 40.42
C GLU A 441 11.66 1.01 38.95
N THR A 442 12.27 -0.14 38.69
CA THR A 442 12.56 -0.58 37.33
C THR A 442 11.55 -1.60 36.84
N ASP A 443 11.26 -1.51 35.54
CA ASP A 443 10.57 -2.54 34.79
C ASP A 443 11.50 -3.73 34.48
N ASP A 444 10.98 -4.77 33.82
CA ASP A 444 11.77 -5.97 33.49
C ASP A 444 12.93 -5.69 32.52
N TRP A 445 12.98 -4.53 31.87
CA TRP A 445 14.09 -4.09 31.02
C TRP A 445 15.06 -3.16 31.75
N GLY A 446 14.85 -2.86 33.04
CA GLY A 446 15.70 -1.92 33.79
C GLY A 446 15.32 -0.46 33.59
N ARG A 447 14.19 -0.15 32.93
CA ARG A 447 13.76 1.23 32.69
C ARG A 447 12.96 1.73 33.88
N THR A 448 13.24 2.97 34.28
CA THR A 448 12.51 3.69 35.34
C THR A 448 11.41 4.59 34.76
N PRO A 449 10.47 5.11 35.57
CA PRO A 449 9.52 6.14 35.12
C PRO A 449 10.19 7.34 34.45
N LEU A 450 11.39 7.72 34.87
CA LEU A 450 12.17 8.80 34.27
C LEU A 450 12.55 8.51 32.81
N HIS A 451 12.90 7.26 32.46
CA HIS A 451 13.13 6.86 31.07
C HIS A 451 11.87 7.03 30.22
N TYR A 452 10.71 6.64 30.76
CA TYR A 452 9.43 6.78 30.05
C TYR A 452 9.01 8.24 29.89
N ALA A 453 9.26 9.10 30.88
CA ALA A 453 9.04 10.54 30.77
C ALA A 453 9.96 11.18 29.72
N ALA A 454 11.22 10.75 29.62
CA ALA A 454 12.15 11.20 28.59
C ALA A 454 11.87 10.62 27.20
N ALA A 455 11.06 9.57 27.10
CA ALA A 455 10.71 8.88 25.86
C ALA A 455 9.26 9.11 25.44
N SER A 456 8.56 10.01 26.13
CA SER A 456 7.13 10.16 25.98
C SER A 456 6.79 10.70 24.60
N ASP A 457 6.30 9.83 23.73
CA ASP A 457 5.76 10.20 22.44
C ASP A 457 4.23 10.15 22.52
N MET A 458 3.63 11.33 22.60
CA MET A 458 2.20 11.53 22.79
C MET A 458 1.40 11.42 21.47
N ASP A 459 2.07 11.22 20.32
CA ASP A 459 1.43 11.24 19.00
C ASP A 459 0.65 9.97 18.64
N ARG A 460 0.69 8.92 19.47
CA ARG A 460 -0.14 7.72 19.26
C ARG A 460 -1.65 7.99 19.26
N LYS A 461 -2.14 9.11 19.80
CA LYS A 461 -3.57 9.50 19.72
C LYS A 461 -3.97 10.12 18.37
N LYS A 462 -3.04 10.63 17.55
CA LYS A 462 -3.36 11.22 16.23
C LYS A 462 -3.64 10.16 15.14
N ASN A 463 -3.02 9.00 15.21
CA ASN A 463 -3.21 7.94 14.21
C ASN A 463 -4.56 7.19 14.32
N ILE A 464 -5.40 7.50 15.31
CA ILE A 464 -6.73 6.88 15.49
C ILE A 464 -7.87 7.81 15.04
N LEU A 465 -7.61 9.11 14.89
CA LEU A 465 -8.59 10.09 14.40
C LEU A 465 -7.96 10.86 13.24
N GLY A 466 -8.09 10.30 12.04
CA GLY A 466 -7.69 10.98 10.81
C GLY A 466 -8.44 12.30 10.68
N ASN A 467 -7.75 13.41 10.93
CA ASN A 467 -8.15 14.73 10.46
C ASN A 467 -6.94 15.44 9.86
N SER A 468 -7.00 15.52 8.54
CA SER A 468 -6.15 16.27 7.63
C SER A 468 -6.34 17.77 7.80
N HIS A 469 -5.22 18.50 7.69
CA HIS A 469 -5.04 19.97 7.67
C HIS A 469 -5.04 20.68 9.03
N GLU A 470 -4.08 20.34 9.88
CA GLU A 470 -3.58 21.31 10.87
C GLU A 470 -2.54 22.21 10.20
N ASN A 471 -2.60 23.52 10.49
CA ASN A 471 -1.59 24.49 10.03
C ASN A 471 -0.24 24.17 10.67
N ALA A 472 0.87 24.29 9.92
CA ALA A 472 2.22 23.99 10.41
C ALA A 472 2.56 24.74 11.73
N GLU A 473 2.12 26.00 11.85
CA GLU A 473 2.32 26.83 13.05
C GLU A 473 1.52 26.37 14.28
N GLU A 474 0.36 25.74 14.09
CA GLU A 474 -0.45 25.19 15.19
C GLU A 474 0.13 23.85 15.65
N LEU A 475 0.65 23.06 14.71
CA LEU A 475 1.36 21.82 15.01
C LEU A 475 2.66 22.10 15.79
N GLU A 476 3.42 23.11 15.38
CA GLU A 476 4.65 23.54 16.05
C GLU A 476 4.36 24.04 17.48
N ARG A 477 3.37 24.93 17.65
CA ARG A 477 2.94 25.37 19.00
C ARG A 477 2.44 24.23 19.88
N ALA A 478 1.72 23.27 19.31
CA ALA A 478 1.27 22.10 20.06
C ALA A 478 2.45 21.21 20.49
N ASN A 479 3.45 21.04 19.63
CA ASN A 479 4.66 20.28 19.95
C ASN A 479 5.50 20.97 21.03
N GLU A 480 5.67 22.30 20.97
CA GLU A 480 6.33 23.06 22.03
C GLU A 480 5.63 22.95 23.39
N MET A 481 4.29 22.98 23.41
CA MET A 481 3.53 22.81 24.65
C MET A 481 3.71 21.40 25.22
N LYS A 482 3.68 20.36 24.38
CA LYS A 482 3.92 18.97 24.80
C LYS A 482 5.32 18.77 25.36
N GLU A 483 6.32 19.37 24.70
CA GLU A 483 7.70 19.27 25.14
C GLU A 483 7.89 19.92 26.52
N LYS A 484 7.23 21.06 26.75
CA LYS A 484 7.17 21.71 28.08
C LYS A 484 6.49 20.83 29.13
N GLU A 485 5.42 20.13 28.79
CA GLU A 485 4.75 19.19 29.72
C GLU A 485 5.64 17.99 30.06
N ALA A 486 6.33 17.42 29.07
CA ALA A 486 7.31 16.35 29.30
C ALA A 486 8.47 16.83 30.18
N ALA A 487 9.02 18.02 29.89
CA ALA A 487 10.06 18.66 30.68
C ALA A 487 9.61 18.93 32.12
N LEU A 488 8.37 19.40 32.32
CA LEU A 488 7.78 19.60 33.66
C LEU A 488 7.68 18.28 34.45
N CYS A 489 7.23 17.21 33.80
CA CYS A 489 7.18 15.87 34.41
C CYS A 489 8.57 15.38 34.80
N LEU A 490 9.54 15.52 33.89
CA LEU A 490 10.92 15.12 34.09
C LEU A 490 11.59 15.94 35.20
N GLU A 491 11.38 17.25 35.22
CA GLU A 491 11.88 18.15 36.26
C GLU A 491 11.34 17.75 37.64
N PHE A 492 10.03 17.51 37.75
CA PHE A 492 9.43 17.06 39.01
C PHE A 492 9.99 15.72 39.47
N LEU A 493 10.17 14.76 38.57
CA LEU A 493 10.79 13.49 38.92
C LEU A 493 12.23 13.69 39.44
N LEU A 494 13.04 14.50 38.77
CA LEU A 494 14.42 14.82 39.19
C LEU A 494 14.48 15.57 40.52
N GLN A 495 13.53 16.49 40.79
CA GLN A 495 13.42 17.19 42.06
C GLN A 495 13.08 16.24 43.23
N ASN A 496 12.44 15.10 42.95
CA ASN A 496 12.07 14.07 43.91
C ASN A 496 13.01 12.84 43.89
N GLU A 497 14.31 13.08 43.66
CA GLU A 497 15.37 12.05 43.75
C GLU A 497 15.32 10.93 42.69
N ALA A 498 14.70 11.18 41.52
CA ALA A 498 14.85 10.27 40.38
C ALA A 498 16.31 10.27 39.86
N ASN A 499 16.86 9.08 39.62
CA ASN A 499 18.25 8.92 39.21
C ASN A 499 18.36 8.79 37.67
N PRO A 500 18.91 9.78 36.95
CA PRO A 500 19.09 9.73 35.49
C PRO A 500 20.22 8.80 35.02
N SER A 501 21.08 8.34 35.93
CA SER A 501 22.23 7.47 35.61
C SER A 501 21.87 5.99 35.52
N ILE A 502 20.66 5.60 35.94
CA ILE A 502 20.21 4.20 35.83
C ILE A 502 20.18 3.85 34.33
N GLN A 503 20.77 2.71 34.00
CA GLN A 503 20.79 2.16 32.64
C GLN A 503 19.81 1.00 32.54
N ASP A 504 19.16 0.90 31.38
CA ASP A 504 18.40 -0.28 31.00
C ASP A 504 19.32 -1.46 30.64
N LYS A 505 18.73 -2.60 30.29
CA LYS A 505 19.47 -3.82 29.90
C LYS A 505 20.30 -3.66 28.62
N GLU A 506 20.02 -2.66 27.78
CA GLU A 506 20.81 -2.33 26.60
C GLU A 506 21.88 -1.27 26.90
N GLY A 507 21.98 -0.80 28.15
CA GLY A 507 22.94 0.21 28.60
C GLY A 507 22.50 1.65 28.33
N TYR A 508 21.26 1.87 27.90
CA TYR A 508 20.72 3.21 27.66
C TYR A 508 20.24 3.84 28.97
N ASN A 509 20.67 5.07 29.21
CA ASN A 509 20.18 5.93 30.29
C ASN A 509 19.13 6.94 29.78
N THR A 510 18.57 7.76 30.66
CA THR A 510 17.54 8.74 30.32
C THR A 510 17.94 9.72 29.19
N VAL A 511 19.22 10.11 29.12
CA VAL A 511 19.73 11.03 28.06
C VAL A 511 19.60 10.38 26.67
N HIS A 512 19.86 9.08 26.57
CA HIS A 512 19.71 8.35 25.31
C HIS A 512 18.25 8.35 24.82
N TYR A 513 17.30 8.15 25.74
CA TYR A 513 15.88 8.22 25.42
C TYR A 513 15.46 9.62 25.00
N ALA A 514 15.85 10.67 25.74
CA ALA A 514 15.54 12.05 25.37
C ALA A 514 16.10 12.43 23.99
N ALA A 515 17.33 11.97 23.67
CA ALA A 515 17.95 12.17 22.36
C ALA A 515 17.27 11.38 21.23
N ALA A 516 16.85 10.15 21.50
CA ALA A 516 16.18 9.29 20.52
C ALA A 516 14.80 9.81 20.11
N TYR A 517 14.09 10.51 21.02
CA TYR A 517 12.76 11.07 20.78
C TYR A 517 12.77 12.59 20.53
N GLY A 518 13.93 13.25 20.63
CA GLY A 518 14.10 14.65 20.25
C GLY A 518 13.61 15.68 21.26
N HIS A 519 13.51 15.33 22.54
CA HIS A 519 13.05 16.24 23.59
C HIS A 519 14.17 17.18 24.04
N ARG A 520 14.33 18.32 23.36
CA ARG A 520 15.37 19.32 23.59
C ARG A 520 15.39 19.83 25.04
N GLN A 521 14.27 20.28 25.59
CA GLN A 521 14.23 20.82 26.96
C GLN A 521 14.52 19.76 28.01
N CYS A 522 14.10 18.50 27.77
CA CYS A 522 14.46 17.39 28.65
C CYS A 522 15.97 17.14 28.64
N LEU A 523 16.62 17.23 27.46
CA LEU A 523 18.07 17.12 27.36
C LEU A 523 18.78 18.27 28.08
N GLU A 524 18.34 19.51 27.90
CA GLU A 524 18.89 20.68 28.62
C GLU A 524 18.85 20.46 30.14
N LEU A 525 17.69 20.07 30.68
CA LEU A 525 17.52 19.79 32.11
C LEU A 525 18.42 18.66 32.62
N LEU A 526 18.57 17.58 31.84
CA LEU A 526 19.40 16.43 32.21
C LEU A 526 20.88 16.79 32.22
N LEU A 527 21.34 17.59 31.24
CA LEU A 527 22.74 17.99 31.09
C LEU A 527 23.14 19.06 32.12
N GLU A 528 22.26 20.02 32.43
CA GLU A 528 22.49 21.02 33.49
C GLU A 528 22.73 20.37 34.87
N LYS A 529 21.97 19.32 35.17
CA LYS A 529 22.02 18.63 36.47
C LYS A 529 23.21 17.69 36.60
N ASN A 530 23.75 17.16 35.48
CA ASN A 530 24.78 16.12 35.55
C ASN A 530 25.63 16.02 34.26
N ASN A 531 26.65 16.88 34.14
CA ASN A 531 27.48 17.00 32.93
C ASN A 531 28.34 15.75 32.62
N HIS A 532 28.55 14.85 33.59
CA HIS A 532 29.31 13.59 33.43
C HIS A 532 28.49 12.45 32.80
N MET A 533 27.21 12.64 32.46
CA MET A 533 26.35 11.58 31.89
C MET A 533 26.64 11.25 30.42
N LEU A 534 27.52 12.02 29.79
CA LEU A 534 28.04 11.79 28.44
C LEU A 534 29.35 10.98 28.46
N GLU A 535 29.96 10.79 29.64
CA GLU A 535 31.16 9.99 29.79
C GLU A 535 30.82 8.48 29.72
N GLU A 536 31.57 7.82 28.84
CA GLU A 536 31.52 6.44 28.39
C GLU A 536 30.97 5.42 29.41
N SER A 537 29.93 4.69 28.99
CA SER A 537 29.80 3.31 29.49
C SER A 537 30.86 2.47 28.78
N ASP A 538 31.68 1.74 29.54
CA ASP A 538 32.69 0.77 29.07
C ASP A 538 32.13 -0.34 28.13
N SER A 539 30.82 -0.33 27.86
CA SER A 539 30.17 -1.18 26.88
C SER A 539 30.39 -0.63 25.46
N ALA A 540 31.36 -1.21 24.74
CA ALA A 540 31.58 -0.97 23.31
C ALA A 540 30.35 -1.25 22.40
N ALA A 541 29.21 -1.67 22.99
CA ALA A 541 27.97 -2.03 22.30
C ALA A 541 26.94 -0.89 22.20
N THR A 542 27.00 0.13 23.05
CA THR A 542 25.89 1.10 23.18
C THR A 542 26.04 2.31 22.25
N LYS A 543 25.03 2.62 21.45
CA LYS A 543 25.00 3.84 20.62
C LYS A 543 24.95 5.09 21.50
N SER A 544 25.81 6.07 21.24
CA SER A 544 25.78 7.34 21.98
C SER A 544 24.49 8.13 21.71
N PRO A 545 24.10 9.07 22.60
CA PRO A 545 22.92 9.93 22.39
C PRO A 545 22.99 10.70 21.07
N LEU A 546 24.19 11.11 20.66
CA LEU A 546 24.43 11.80 19.39
C LEU A 546 24.04 10.93 18.18
N HIS A 547 24.36 9.63 18.20
CA HIS A 547 23.93 8.69 17.15
C HIS A 547 22.41 8.57 17.06
N LEU A 548 21.73 8.54 18.21
CA LEU A 548 20.27 8.39 18.27
C LEU A 548 19.55 9.65 17.77
N ALA A 549 20.01 10.84 18.17
CA ALA A 549 19.48 12.11 17.67
C ALA A 549 19.70 12.26 16.15
N ALA A 550 20.92 11.96 15.69
CA ALA A 550 21.27 12.03 14.26
C ALA A 550 20.51 11.01 13.40
N TYR A 551 20.29 9.79 13.88
CA TYR A 551 19.54 8.76 13.15
C TYR A 551 18.05 9.08 13.02
N ASN A 552 17.45 9.67 14.06
CA ASN A 552 16.02 10.03 14.07
C ASN A 552 15.74 11.43 13.49
N GLY A 553 16.77 12.24 13.24
CA GLY A 553 16.65 13.55 12.60
C GLY A 553 16.26 14.68 13.55
N HIS A 554 16.51 14.52 14.84
CA HIS A 554 16.15 15.51 15.85
C HIS A 554 17.22 16.60 15.94
N HIS A 555 17.26 17.50 14.94
CA HIS A 555 18.27 18.55 14.82
C HIS A 555 18.39 19.44 16.07
N GLN A 556 17.29 19.89 16.65
CA GLN A 556 17.29 20.72 17.86
C GLN A 556 17.88 20.01 19.09
N ALA A 557 17.57 18.73 19.26
CA ALA A 557 18.14 17.90 20.33
C ALA A 557 19.63 17.63 20.09
N LEU A 558 20.00 17.42 18.83
CA LEU A 558 21.38 17.27 18.40
C LEU A 558 22.20 18.54 18.70
N GLU A 559 21.68 19.74 18.42
CA GLU A 559 22.36 21.01 18.75
C GLU A 559 22.70 21.14 20.24
N VAL A 560 21.77 20.75 21.12
CA VAL A 560 22.04 20.75 22.58
C VAL A 560 23.16 19.79 22.94
N LEU A 561 23.19 18.60 22.33
CA LEU A 561 24.29 17.65 22.52
C LEU A 561 25.62 18.19 21.97
N LEU A 562 25.62 18.92 20.85
CA LEU A 562 26.82 19.51 20.25
C LEU A 562 27.41 20.67 21.06
N GLN A 563 26.60 21.36 21.86
CA GLN A 563 27.10 22.41 22.77
C GLN A 563 27.94 21.82 23.91
N THR A 564 27.72 20.56 24.26
CA THR A 564 28.59 19.85 25.20
C THR A 564 29.86 19.40 24.47
N SER A 565 31.02 19.48 25.12
CA SER A 565 32.33 19.18 24.51
C SER A 565 32.53 17.68 24.24
N VAL A 566 31.74 17.13 23.33
CA VAL A 566 31.66 15.71 22.96
C VAL A 566 32.48 15.47 21.69
N ASP A 567 33.14 14.31 21.61
CA ASP A 567 33.78 13.86 20.38
C ASP A 567 32.71 13.55 19.31
N LEU A 568 32.79 14.23 18.16
CA LEU A 568 31.81 14.12 17.08
C LEU A 568 31.99 12.84 16.25
N ASP A 569 33.20 12.27 16.26
CA ASP A 569 33.59 11.12 15.44
C ASP A 569 33.53 9.80 16.21
N ILE A 570 32.81 9.77 17.34
CA ILE A 570 32.48 8.55 18.08
C ILE A 570 31.83 7.56 17.13
N LYS A 571 32.21 6.30 17.25
CA LYS A 571 31.74 5.20 16.39
C LYS A 571 30.78 4.30 17.15
N ASP A 572 29.70 3.91 16.49
CA ASP A 572 28.84 2.82 16.95
C ASP A 572 29.51 1.44 16.78
N GLU A 573 28.81 0.37 17.17
CA GLU A 573 29.26 -1.03 17.03
C GLU A 573 29.71 -1.41 15.61
N ARG A 574 29.13 -0.75 14.60
CA ARG A 574 29.43 -0.98 13.19
C ARG A 574 30.49 -0.02 12.65
N GLY A 575 31.05 0.84 13.50
CA GLY A 575 32.05 1.83 13.12
C GLY A 575 31.49 3.12 12.52
N ARG A 576 30.17 3.34 12.55
CA ARG A 576 29.51 4.49 11.91
C ARG A 576 29.49 5.67 12.87
N THR A 577 29.65 6.88 12.34
CA THR A 577 29.51 8.13 13.10
C THR A 577 28.06 8.64 13.10
N ALA A 578 27.77 9.65 13.92
CA ALA A 578 26.49 10.37 13.86
C ALA A 578 26.24 10.98 12.46
N LEU A 579 27.29 11.48 11.82
CA LEU A 579 27.22 12.05 10.46
C LEU A 579 26.86 10.99 9.41
N ASP A 580 27.43 9.78 9.52
CA ASP A 580 27.05 8.64 8.67
C ASP A 580 25.55 8.32 8.77
N LEU A 581 25.02 8.30 9.99
CA LEU A 581 23.62 7.96 10.25
C LEU A 581 22.66 9.04 9.76
N ALA A 582 22.97 10.32 9.98
CA ALA A 582 22.19 11.44 9.47
C ALA A 582 22.18 11.47 7.94
N ALA A 583 23.35 11.28 7.31
CA ALA A 583 23.48 11.21 5.86
C ALA A 583 22.73 10.01 5.26
N PHE A 584 22.81 8.83 5.90
CA PHE A 584 22.08 7.63 5.48
C PHE A 584 20.55 7.82 5.52
N LYS A 585 20.05 8.63 6.47
CA LYS A 585 18.62 8.89 6.67
C LYS A 585 18.10 10.14 5.96
N GLY A 586 18.99 10.99 5.47
CA GLY A 586 18.63 12.20 4.72
C GLY A 586 18.29 13.41 5.57
N HIS A 587 18.74 13.44 6.82
CA HIS A 587 18.44 14.52 7.76
C HIS A 587 19.41 15.69 7.54
N THR A 588 19.02 16.61 6.67
CA THR A 588 19.91 17.64 6.11
C THR A 588 20.38 18.64 7.17
N GLU A 589 19.48 19.08 8.05
CA GLU A 589 19.78 20.00 9.15
C GLU A 589 20.71 19.36 10.20
N CYS A 590 20.59 18.05 10.42
CA CYS A 590 21.52 17.32 11.29
C CYS A 590 22.91 17.21 10.65
N VAL A 591 22.98 16.95 9.33
CA VAL A 591 24.24 16.94 8.58
C VAL A 591 24.92 18.31 8.62
N GLU A 592 24.16 19.38 8.38
CA GLU A 592 24.65 20.76 8.45
C GLU A 592 25.20 21.11 9.84
N ALA A 593 24.45 20.79 10.91
CA ALA A 593 24.88 21.04 12.28
C ALA A 593 26.19 20.30 12.61
N LEU A 594 26.30 19.02 12.25
CA LEU A 594 27.52 18.22 12.49
C LEU A 594 28.72 18.75 11.71
N LEU A 595 28.53 19.11 10.43
CA LEU A 595 29.60 19.69 9.61
C LEU A 595 30.06 21.05 10.13
N SER A 596 29.12 21.88 10.61
CA SER A 596 29.43 23.21 11.16
C SER A 596 30.33 23.15 12.41
N GLN A 597 30.23 22.05 13.17
CA GLN A 597 31.06 21.78 14.36
C GLN A 597 32.33 20.97 14.03
N GLY A 598 32.57 20.66 12.76
CA GLY A 598 33.81 20.01 12.30
C GLY A 598 33.80 18.48 12.32
N ALA A 599 32.64 17.83 12.25
CA ALA A 599 32.56 16.37 12.11
C ALA A 599 33.28 15.86 10.85
N SER A 600 34.02 14.76 10.95
CA SER A 600 34.86 14.26 9.86
C SER A 600 34.07 13.46 8.83
N ILE A 601 34.15 13.89 7.56
CA ILE A 601 33.56 13.18 6.41
C ILE A 601 34.40 11.98 5.91
N THR A 602 35.59 11.78 6.48
CA THR A 602 36.56 10.77 6.01
C THR A 602 36.48 9.47 6.81
N VAL A 603 35.72 9.45 7.91
CA VAL A 603 35.57 8.29 8.76
C VAL A 603 34.86 7.17 7.99
N LYS A 604 35.45 5.97 8.05
CA LYS A 604 34.91 4.77 7.40
C LYS A 604 34.31 3.84 8.44
N ASP A 605 33.13 3.29 8.12
CA ASP A 605 32.51 2.26 8.93
C ASP A 605 33.35 0.96 8.94
N ASN A 606 33.18 0.14 9.97
CA ASN A 606 34.00 -1.07 10.14
C ASN A 606 33.57 -2.20 9.20
N VAL A 607 32.31 -2.22 8.75
CA VAL A 607 31.71 -3.33 8.00
C VAL A 607 31.87 -3.14 6.50
N THR A 608 31.40 -2.01 5.97
CA THR A 608 31.41 -1.72 4.54
C THR A 608 32.52 -0.78 4.10
N LYS A 609 33.29 -0.21 5.04
CA LYS A 609 34.33 0.80 4.78
C LYS A 609 33.80 2.03 4.01
N ARG A 610 32.51 2.33 4.17
CA ARG A 610 31.79 3.46 3.58
C ARG A 610 31.95 4.70 4.45
N THR A 611 31.94 5.85 3.79
CA THR A 611 31.96 7.19 4.38
C THR A 611 30.55 7.80 4.35
N PRO A 612 30.31 8.96 4.99
CA PRO A 612 29.01 9.64 4.92
C PRO A 612 28.59 9.95 3.48
N LEU A 613 29.55 10.15 2.58
CA LEU A 613 29.32 10.37 1.15
C LEU A 613 28.71 9.15 0.45
N HIS A 614 29.12 7.94 0.83
CA HIS A 614 28.47 6.72 0.36
C HIS A 614 27.08 6.55 1.00
N ALA A 615 26.93 6.98 2.25
CA ALA A 615 25.67 6.84 2.99
C ALA A 615 24.55 7.70 2.37
N SER A 616 24.85 8.94 1.98
CA SER A 616 23.87 9.85 1.37
C SER A 616 23.35 9.38 0.00
N VAL A 617 24.20 8.72 -0.79
CA VAL A 617 23.81 8.26 -2.14
C VAL A 617 22.99 6.98 -2.15
N ILE A 618 23.08 6.10 -1.13
CA ILE A 618 22.36 4.81 -1.13
C ILE A 618 20.85 5.02 -1.23
N ASN A 619 20.34 6.03 -0.53
CA ASN A 619 18.91 6.38 -0.48
C ASN A 619 18.57 7.67 -1.27
N GLY A 620 19.52 8.22 -2.04
CA GLY A 620 19.26 9.37 -2.92
C GLY A 620 19.06 10.69 -2.20
N HIS A 621 19.72 10.91 -1.07
CA HIS A 621 19.58 12.14 -0.28
C HIS A 621 20.46 13.26 -0.84
N THR A 622 20.06 13.80 -1.99
CA THR A 622 20.80 14.84 -2.73
C THR A 622 21.14 16.09 -1.90
N PRO A 623 20.26 16.62 -1.03
CA PRO A 623 20.62 17.76 -0.18
C PRO A 623 21.76 17.46 0.80
N CYS A 624 21.75 16.29 1.44
CA CYS A 624 22.85 15.83 2.29
C CYS A 624 24.14 15.61 1.47
N LEU A 625 24.03 15.02 0.29
CA LEU A 625 25.15 14.84 -0.63
C LEU A 625 25.79 16.18 -1.02
N ARG A 626 24.99 17.21 -1.30
CA ARG A 626 25.47 18.55 -1.62
C ARG A 626 26.32 19.14 -0.50
N LEU A 627 25.80 19.13 0.73
CA LEU A 627 26.54 19.62 1.90
C LEU A 627 27.86 18.86 2.10
N LEU A 628 27.84 17.54 1.93
CA LEU A 628 29.05 16.72 2.07
C LEU A 628 30.08 17.02 0.96
N LEU A 629 29.65 17.25 -0.27
CA LEU A 629 30.52 17.59 -1.40
C LEU A 629 31.07 19.03 -1.37
N GLU A 630 30.48 19.92 -0.57
CA GLU A 630 31.06 21.25 -0.32
C GLU A 630 32.32 21.17 0.54
N VAL A 631 32.42 20.15 1.41
CA VAL A 631 33.56 19.93 2.31
C VAL A 631 34.51 18.85 1.78
N ALA A 632 34.07 17.99 0.87
CA ALA A 632 34.88 16.87 0.36
C ALA A 632 35.98 17.31 -0.61
N ASP A 633 37.22 16.94 -0.29
CA ASP A 633 38.38 17.13 -1.19
C ASP A 633 38.38 16.16 -2.38
N ASN A 634 37.79 14.97 -2.23
CA ASN A 634 37.77 13.92 -3.25
C ASN A 634 36.41 13.19 -3.30
N PRO A 635 35.65 13.26 -4.41
CA PRO A 635 34.38 12.54 -4.57
C PRO A 635 34.54 11.03 -4.81
N ASP A 636 35.73 10.56 -5.23
CA ASP A 636 36.00 9.17 -5.64
C ASP A 636 36.52 8.29 -4.49
N VAL A 637 36.07 8.55 -3.27
CA VAL A 637 36.33 7.67 -2.13
C VAL A 637 35.75 6.28 -2.39
N THR A 638 36.45 5.23 -1.95
CA THR A 638 36.03 3.84 -2.21
C THR A 638 35.64 3.09 -0.94
N ASP A 639 34.63 2.24 -1.06
CA ASP A 639 34.19 1.29 -0.03
C ASP A 639 35.00 -0.02 -0.04
N ALA A 640 34.64 -0.99 0.80
CA ALA A 640 35.34 -2.28 0.92
C ALA A 640 35.32 -3.12 -0.37
N LYS A 641 34.36 -2.86 -1.26
CA LYS A 641 34.25 -3.51 -2.58
C LYS A 641 34.91 -2.69 -3.68
N GLY A 642 35.55 -1.58 -3.34
CA GLY A 642 36.12 -0.64 -4.32
C GLY A 642 35.08 0.23 -5.01
N GLN A 643 33.84 0.30 -4.50
CA GLN A 643 32.77 1.08 -5.14
C GLN A 643 32.88 2.55 -4.77
N THR A 644 32.70 3.45 -5.73
CA THR A 644 32.60 4.90 -5.50
C THR A 644 31.14 5.33 -5.22
N PRO A 645 30.91 6.51 -4.64
CA PRO A 645 29.57 7.08 -4.50
C PRO A 645 28.83 7.17 -5.84
N LEU A 646 29.51 7.50 -6.94
CA LEU A 646 28.93 7.53 -8.28
C LEU A 646 28.41 6.15 -8.72
N MET A 647 29.19 5.09 -8.51
CA MET A 647 28.74 3.72 -8.81
C MET A 647 27.49 3.34 -8.02
N LEU A 648 27.40 3.74 -6.74
CA LEU A 648 26.23 3.45 -5.92
C LEU A 648 25.03 4.30 -6.35
N ALA A 649 25.21 5.60 -6.62
CA ALA A 649 24.15 6.48 -7.11
C ALA A 649 23.54 5.95 -8.42
N VAL A 650 24.39 5.51 -9.35
CA VAL A 650 23.96 4.88 -10.61
C VAL A 650 23.29 3.53 -10.37
N ALA A 651 23.84 2.67 -9.49
CA ALA A 651 23.26 1.37 -9.21
C ALA A 651 21.87 1.45 -8.55
N TYR A 652 21.59 2.50 -7.78
CA TYR A 652 20.30 2.71 -7.13
C TYR A 652 19.37 3.68 -7.90
N GLY A 653 19.83 4.25 -9.02
CA GLY A 653 19.00 5.05 -9.92
C GLY A 653 18.71 6.48 -9.45
N HIS A 654 19.61 7.08 -8.67
CA HIS A 654 19.42 8.43 -8.11
C HIS A 654 19.95 9.50 -9.06
N ILE A 655 19.11 9.91 -10.02
CA ILE A 655 19.46 10.82 -11.13
C ILE A 655 20.10 12.12 -10.62
N ASP A 656 19.46 12.82 -9.68
CA ASP A 656 19.97 14.09 -9.14
C ASP A 656 21.34 13.92 -8.43
N ALA A 657 21.54 12.79 -7.76
CA ALA A 657 22.80 12.48 -7.10
C ALA A 657 23.91 12.18 -8.12
N VAL A 658 23.58 11.51 -9.22
CA VAL A 658 24.50 11.28 -10.35
C VAL A 658 24.88 12.61 -11.00
N SER A 659 23.90 13.47 -11.32
CA SER A 659 24.16 14.81 -11.88
C SER A 659 25.10 15.61 -10.99
N LEU A 660 24.82 15.66 -9.69
CA LEU A 660 25.62 16.42 -8.73
C LEU A 660 27.05 15.87 -8.58
N LEU A 661 27.23 14.55 -8.64
CA LEU A 661 28.56 13.94 -8.58
C LEU A 661 29.36 14.21 -9.87
N LEU A 662 28.71 14.18 -11.04
CA LEU A 662 29.34 14.52 -12.31
C LEU A 662 29.71 16.01 -12.40
N GLU A 663 28.85 16.91 -11.89
CA GLU A 663 29.15 18.34 -11.73
C GLU A 663 30.38 18.60 -10.85
N LYS A 664 30.66 17.69 -9.91
CA LYS A 664 31.82 17.72 -9.01
C LYS A 664 33.00 16.89 -9.52
N GLU A 665 33.04 16.60 -10.82
CA GLU A 665 34.15 15.92 -11.50
C GLU A 665 34.45 14.51 -10.96
N ALA A 666 33.44 13.78 -10.47
CA ALA A 666 33.59 12.38 -10.08
C ALA A 666 33.98 11.49 -11.27
N SER A 667 34.97 10.62 -11.09
CA SER A 667 35.51 9.80 -12.17
C SER A 667 34.57 8.66 -12.55
N VAL A 668 34.20 8.63 -13.84
CA VAL A 668 33.29 7.63 -14.43
C VAL A 668 33.94 6.27 -14.71
N ASP A 669 35.27 6.24 -14.86
CA ASP A 669 36.04 5.07 -15.29
C ASP A 669 36.72 4.31 -14.13
N VAL A 670 36.53 4.75 -12.88
CA VAL A 670 36.97 3.96 -11.72
C VAL A 670 36.31 2.58 -11.79
N ALA A 671 37.10 1.54 -11.51
CA ALA A 671 36.62 0.16 -11.48
C ALA A 671 36.63 -0.38 -10.06
N ASP A 672 35.58 -1.11 -9.69
CA ASP A 672 35.50 -1.78 -8.40
C ASP A 672 36.37 -3.06 -8.36
N LEU A 673 36.36 -3.81 -7.25
CA LEU A 673 37.15 -5.05 -7.12
C LEU A 673 36.76 -6.15 -8.13
N LEU A 674 35.56 -6.06 -8.73
CA LEU A 674 35.13 -6.96 -9.79
C LEU A 674 35.48 -6.44 -11.18
N GLY A 675 36.14 -5.27 -11.29
CA GLY A 675 36.43 -4.60 -12.55
C GLY A 675 35.23 -3.86 -13.16
N CYS A 676 34.14 -3.69 -12.40
CA CYS A 676 32.93 -3.03 -12.90
C CYS A 676 33.01 -1.51 -12.67
N THR A 677 32.77 -0.74 -13.73
CA THR A 677 32.64 0.73 -13.70
C THR A 677 31.20 1.17 -13.39
N ALA A 678 30.96 2.48 -13.24
CA ALA A 678 29.61 3.03 -13.07
C ALA A 678 28.68 2.62 -14.23
N LEU A 679 29.19 2.60 -15.48
CA LEU A 679 28.44 2.18 -16.66
C LEU A 679 27.99 0.71 -16.58
N HIS A 680 28.87 -0.19 -16.15
CA HIS A 680 28.51 -1.60 -15.92
C HIS A 680 27.36 -1.74 -14.93
N ARG A 681 27.40 -0.96 -13.84
CA ARG A 681 26.37 -0.98 -12.79
C ARG A 681 25.04 -0.46 -13.33
N GLY A 682 25.05 0.68 -14.04
CA GLY A 682 23.85 1.29 -14.61
C GLY A 682 23.14 0.40 -15.62
N ILE A 683 23.90 -0.27 -16.50
CA ILE A 683 23.34 -1.23 -17.47
C ILE A 683 22.80 -2.48 -16.77
N MET A 684 23.48 -2.96 -15.72
CA MET A 684 23.02 -4.13 -14.98
C MET A 684 21.69 -3.87 -14.26
N THR A 685 21.51 -2.67 -13.70
CA THR A 685 20.33 -2.28 -12.92
C THR A 685 19.21 -1.73 -13.79
N GLY A 686 19.52 -1.14 -14.95
CA GLY A 686 18.55 -0.70 -15.94
C GLY A 686 18.05 0.73 -15.76
N HIS A 687 18.83 1.62 -15.14
CA HIS A 687 18.44 3.02 -14.93
C HIS A 687 18.83 3.90 -16.13
N GLU A 688 17.85 4.14 -17.02
CA GLU A 688 18.07 4.77 -18.34
C GLU A 688 18.70 6.16 -18.28
N GLU A 689 18.13 7.07 -17.49
CA GLU A 689 18.63 8.43 -17.38
C GLU A 689 20.05 8.46 -16.78
N CYS A 690 20.35 7.60 -15.81
CA CYS A 690 21.70 7.49 -15.25
C CYS A 690 22.71 6.97 -16.29
N VAL A 691 22.33 5.99 -17.10
CA VAL A 691 23.19 5.47 -18.19
C VAL A 691 23.40 6.54 -19.26
N GLN A 692 22.35 7.27 -19.64
CA GLN A 692 22.44 8.36 -20.62
C GLN A 692 23.39 9.46 -20.15
N MET A 693 23.26 9.92 -18.90
CA MET A 693 24.16 10.92 -18.32
C MET A 693 25.63 10.45 -18.30
N LEU A 694 25.88 9.15 -18.08
CA LEU A 694 27.23 8.59 -18.19
C LEU A 694 27.72 8.58 -19.64
N LEU A 695 26.89 8.18 -20.61
CA LEU A 695 27.26 8.13 -22.03
C LEU A 695 27.52 9.52 -22.64
N GLU A 696 26.92 10.57 -22.08
CA GLU A 696 27.22 11.96 -22.43
C GLU A 696 28.62 12.41 -21.97
N GLN A 697 29.23 11.69 -21.02
CA GLN A 697 30.64 11.87 -20.63
C GLN A 697 31.56 10.98 -21.48
N GLU A 698 32.87 11.29 -21.53
CA GLU A 698 33.88 10.49 -22.24
C GLU A 698 34.17 9.15 -21.52
N VAL A 699 33.18 8.26 -21.39
CA VAL A 699 33.27 6.97 -20.70
C VAL A 699 33.95 5.90 -21.55
N SER A 700 34.82 5.10 -20.93
CA SER A 700 35.39 3.91 -21.57
C SER A 700 34.34 2.80 -21.75
N ILE A 701 33.90 2.57 -22.98
CA ILE A 701 32.89 1.54 -23.31
C ILE A 701 33.45 0.12 -23.48
N LEU A 702 34.76 -0.03 -23.66
CA LEU A 702 35.45 -1.33 -23.81
C LEU A 702 36.09 -1.82 -22.50
N CYS A 703 35.83 -1.14 -21.38
CA CYS A 703 36.29 -1.60 -20.07
C CYS A 703 35.77 -3.03 -19.78
N LYS A 704 36.64 -3.86 -19.21
CA LYS A 704 36.34 -5.27 -18.92
C LYS A 704 36.28 -5.53 -17.44
N ASP A 705 35.25 -6.25 -17.00
CA ASP A 705 35.19 -6.81 -15.67
C ASP A 705 36.23 -7.93 -15.46
N SER A 706 36.33 -8.44 -14.23
CA SER A 706 37.20 -9.54 -13.83
C SER A 706 36.96 -10.85 -14.61
N ARG A 707 35.81 -11.00 -15.28
CA ARG A 707 35.47 -12.12 -16.15
C ARG A 707 35.68 -11.79 -17.64
N GLY A 708 36.22 -10.62 -17.96
CA GLY A 708 36.46 -10.16 -19.33
C GLY A 708 35.23 -9.60 -20.03
N ARG A 709 34.11 -9.41 -19.32
CA ARG A 709 32.84 -8.93 -19.88
C ARG A 709 32.86 -7.41 -19.97
N THR A 710 32.36 -6.89 -21.08
CA THR A 710 32.20 -5.45 -21.34
C THR A 710 30.77 -4.97 -21.07
N PRO A 711 30.51 -3.65 -21.01
CA PRO A 711 29.15 -3.08 -20.97
C PRO A 711 28.18 -3.70 -21.99
N LEU A 712 28.66 -4.02 -23.21
CA LEU A 712 27.89 -4.71 -24.25
C LEU A 712 27.39 -6.09 -23.82
N HIS A 713 28.20 -6.85 -23.08
CA HIS A 713 27.79 -8.16 -22.57
C HIS A 713 26.66 -8.01 -21.54
N PHE A 714 26.73 -6.99 -20.69
CA PHE A 714 25.67 -6.70 -19.72
C PHE A 714 24.39 -6.23 -20.42
N ALA A 715 24.49 -5.33 -21.41
CA ALA A 715 23.33 -4.85 -22.17
C ALA A 715 22.63 -6.01 -22.89
N ALA A 716 23.40 -6.89 -23.52
CA ALA A 716 22.91 -8.10 -24.18
C ALA A 716 22.29 -9.10 -23.19
N ALA A 717 22.87 -9.29 -22.00
CA ALA A 717 22.35 -10.20 -20.97
C ALA A 717 21.08 -9.69 -20.26
N ARG A 718 20.82 -8.38 -20.30
CA ARG A 718 19.67 -7.74 -19.64
C ARG A 718 18.54 -7.36 -20.60
N GLY A 719 18.78 -7.44 -21.92
CA GLY A 719 17.76 -7.17 -22.93
C GLY A 719 17.65 -5.69 -23.34
N HIS A 720 18.67 -4.88 -23.08
CA HIS A 720 18.67 -3.45 -23.39
C HIS A 720 19.11 -3.20 -24.85
N ALA A 721 18.22 -3.46 -25.81
CA ALA A 721 18.53 -3.40 -27.24
C ALA A 721 18.95 -2.01 -27.74
N THR A 722 18.37 -0.93 -27.18
CA THR A 722 18.70 0.46 -27.52
C THR A 722 20.14 0.80 -27.12
N TRP A 723 20.49 0.62 -25.85
CA TRP A 723 21.87 0.81 -25.38
C TRP A 723 22.85 -0.14 -26.05
N LEU A 724 22.44 -1.38 -26.33
CA LEU A 724 23.27 -2.32 -27.06
C LEU A 724 23.61 -1.78 -28.46
N SER A 725 22.64 -1.22 -29.18
CA SER A 725 22.87 -0.60 -30.49
C SER A 725 23.81 0.60 -30.39
N GLU A 726 23.58 1.49 -29.44
CA GLU A 726 24.39 2.70 -29.24
C GLU A 726 25.82 2.38 -28.84
N LEU A 727 26.01 1.55 -27.81
CA LEU A 727 27.31 1.06 -27.37
C LEU A 727 28.05 0.31 -28.49
N LEU A 728 27.33 -0.43 -29.34
CA LEU A 728 27.93 -1.17 -30.45
C LEU A 728 28.41 -0.24 -31.56
N GLN A 729 27.66 0.83 -31.86
CA GLN A 729 28.09 1.87 -32.82
C GLN A 729 29.36 2.56 -32.33
N MET A 730 29.41 2.91 -31.05
CA MET A 730 30.61 3.48 -30.42
C MET A 730 31.79 2.51 -30.48
N ALA A 731 31.59 1.24 -30.10
CA ALA A 731 32.64 0.22 -30.07
C ALA A 731 33.24 -0.06 -31.46
N LEU A 732 32.42 -0.06 -32.51
CA LEU A 732 32.88 -0.31 -33.89
C LEU A 732 33.82 0.79 -34.43
N SER A 733 33.89 1.94 -33.76
CA SER A 733 34.84 3.00 -34.10
C SER A 733 36.26 2.76 -33.56
N GLU A 734 36.44 1.79 -32.66
CA GLU A 734 37.74 1.45 -32.05
C GLU A 734 38.46 0.30 -32.79
N GLU A 735 39.77 0.44 -33.03
CA GLU A 735 40.56 -0.44 -33.90
C GLU A 735 40.84 -1.86 -33.34
N ASP A 736 40.62 -2.12 -32.04
CA ASP A 736 41.08 -3.33 -31.32
C ASP A 736 39.96 -4.11 -30.59
N CYS A 737 38.84 -4.36 -31.27
CA CYS A 737 37.65 -4.98 -30.66
C CYS A 737 37.73 -6.52 -30.50
N SER A 738 37.99 -6.99 -29.27
CA SER A 738 37.76 -8.39 -28.88
C SER A 738 36.43 -8.57 -28.15
N TRP A 739 35.45 -9.17 -28.84
CA TRP A 739 34.07 -9.39 -28.37
C TRP A 739 33.89 -10.58 -27.40
N LYS A 740 34.97 -11.15 -26.88
CA LYS A 740 34.91 -12.34 -26.02
C LYS A 740 35.19 -11.99 -24.57
N ASP A 741 34.41 -12.60 -23.68
CA ASP A 741 34.76 -12.73 -22.27
C ASP A 741 35.87 -13.78 -22.06
N ASN A 742 36.31 -13.96 -20.81
CA ASN A 742 37.40 -14.89 -20.47
C ASN A 742 37.05 -16.37 -20.75
N HIS A 743 35.77 -16.70 -20.93
CA HIS A 743 35.30 -18.04 -21.29
C HIS A 743 35.01 -18.16 -22.78
N GLY A 744 35.24 -17.12 -23.58
CA GLY A 744 35.00 -17.11 -25.01
C GLY A 744 33.55 -16.79 -25.42
N TYR A 745 32.65 -16.49 -24.48
CA TYR A 745 31.28 -16.10 -24.82
C TYR A 745 31.26 -14.66 -25.33
N THR A 746 30.41 -14.41 -26.33
CA THR A 746 30.20 -13.09 -26.92
C THR A 746 28.88 -12.48 -26.43
N PRO A 747 28.62 -11.17 -26.63
CA PRO A 747 27.31 -10.59 -26.30
C PRO A 747 26.13 -11.36 -26.92
N LEU A 748 26.31 -11.93 -28.12
CA LEU A 748 25.29 -12.77 -28.76
C LEU A 748 24.97 -14.02 -27.94
N HIS A 749 25.97 -14.68 -27.35
CA HIS A 749 25.72 -15.84 -26.48
C HIS A 749 24.89 -15.45 -25.26
N TRP A 750 25.19 -14.30 -24.64
CA TRP A 750 24.47 -13.81 -23.47
C TRP A 750 23.04 -13.39 -23.81
N ALA A 751 22.80 -12.75 -24.95
CA ALA A 751 21.44 -12.43 -25.41
C ALA A 751 20.63 -13.70 -25.70
N CYS A 752 21.25 -14.71 -26.32
CA CYS A 752 20.61 -15.99 -26.62
C CYS A 752 20.31 -16.78 -25.34
N TYR A 753 21.23 -16.80 -24.38
CA TYR A 753 21.06 -17.51 -23.11
C TYR A 753 19.90 -16.94 -22.27
N ASN A 754 19.64 -15.63 -22.35
CA ASN A 754 18.58 -14.95 -21.59
C ASN A 754 17.30 -14.67 -22.41
N GLY A 755 17.26 -15.07 -23.69
CA GLY A 755 16.06 -14.98 -24.52
C GLY A 755 15.70 -13.57 -25.00
N HIS A 756 16.69 -12.72 -25.28
CA HIS A 756 16.46 -11.33 -25.66
C HIS A 756 16.48 -11.12 -27.19
N GLU A 757 15.32 -11.31 -27.83
CA GLU A 757 15.12 -11.25 -29.29
C GLU A 757 15.64 -9.95 -29.92
N ASN A 758 15.21 -8.79 -29.40
CA ASN A 758 15.61 -7.49 -29.94
C ASN A 758 17.13 -7.26 -29.89
N CYS A 759 17.80 -7.77 -28.83
CA CYS A 759 19.26 -7.69 -28.73
C CYS A 759 19.94 -8.59 -29.76
N ILE A 760 19.36 -9.76 -30.05
CA ILE A 760 19.86 -10.68 -31.07
C ILE A 760 19.75 -10.05 -32.45
N GLU A 761 18.62 -9.41 -32.76
CA GLU A 761 18.44 -8.68 -34.04
C GLU A 761 19.52 -7.62 -34.23
N VAL A 762 19.70 -6.72 -33.26
CA VAL A 762 20.72 -5.66 -33.28
C VAL A 762 22.12 -6.22 -33.49
N LEU A 763 22.47 -7.31 -32.80
CA LEU A 763 23.79 -7.94 -32.96
C LEU A 763 23.95 -8.60 -34.33
N LEU A 764 22.92 -9.27 -34.84
CA LEU A 764 22.95 -9.97 -36.13
C LEU A 764 22.91 -9.02 -37.33
N GLU A 765 22.54 -7.75 -37.18
CA GLU A 765 22.77 -6.74 -38.22
C GLU A 765 24.26 -6.63 -38.59
N GLN A 766 25.15 -6.79 -37.61
CA GLN A 766 26.58 -6.74 -37.84
C GLN A 766 27.12 -8.06 -38.40
N LYS A 767 27.89 -7.97 -39.49
CA LYS A 767 28.49 -9.14 -40.15
C LYS A 767 29.39 -9.97 -39.22
N SER A 768 30.01 -9.33 -38.22
CA SER A 768 30.91 -9.96 -37.26
C SER A 768 30.21 -11.03 -36.40
N PHE A 769 28.91 -10.88 -36.11
CA PHE A 769 28.14 -11.82 -35.29
C PHE A 769 27.41 -12.89 -36.11
N ARG A 770 27.42 -12.81 -37.46
CA ARG A 770 26.82 -13.83 -38.35
C ARG A 770 27.70 -15.06 -38.57
N LYS A 771 28.94 -15.05 -38.07
CA LYS A 771 29.85 -16.20 -38.11
C LYS A 771 29.88 -16.88 -36.76
N PHE A 772 29.90 -18.21 -36.76
CA PHE A 772 30.11 -19.00 -35.55
C PHE A 772 31.50 -18.69 -34.97
N TYR A 773 31.54 -17.84 -33.94
CA TYR A 773 32.76 -17.31 -33.34
C TYR A 773 32.58 -17.16 -31.83
N GLY A 774 33.56 -17.63 -31.04
CA GLY A 774 33.47 -17.58 -29.58
C GLY A 774 33.75 -18.92 -28.93
N ASN A 775 32.88 -19.31 -28.01
CA ASN A 775 32.87 -20.58 -27.30
C ASN A 775 32.38 -21.71 -28.22
N SER A 776 32.79 -22.95 -27.94
CA SER A 776 32.33 -24.15 -28.66
C SER A 776 30.84 -24.43 -28.41
N PHE A 777 30.32 -24.06 -27.25
CA PHE A 777 28.90 -24.07 -26.92
C PHE A 777 28.21 -22.87 -27.58
N SER A 778 27.61 -23.12 -28.74
CA SER A 778 27.13 -22.06 -29.63
C SER A 778 26.00 -21.21 -29.05
N PRO A 779 25.75 -20.00 -29.60
CA PRO A 779 24.59 -19.20 -29.21
C PRO A 779 23.27 -19.96 -29.40
N LEU A 780 23.19 -20.85 -30.39
CA LEU A 780 22.03 -21.71 -30.59
C LEU A 780 21.88 -22.75 -29.47
N HIS A 781 22.98 -23.32 -28.97
CA HIS A 781 22.92 -24.17 -27.78
C HIS A 781 22.41 -23.37 -26.55
N CYS A 782 22.85 -22.12 -26.38
CA CYS A 782 22.40 -21.24 -25.30
C CYS A 782 20.90 -20.90 -25.37
N ALA A 783 20.37 -20.62 -26.56
CA ALA A 783 18.94 -20.34 -26.73
C ALA A 783 18.08 -21.58 -26.46
N VAL A 784 18.48 -22.71 -27.03
CA VAL A 784 17.71 -23.95 -26.98
C VAL A 784 17.68 -24.58 -25.58
N ILE A 785 18.76 -24.49 -24.81
CA ILE A 785 18.81 -25.08 -23.46
C ILE A 785 17.94 -24.35 -22.43
N ASN A 786 17.50 -23.11 -22.74
CA ASN A 786 16.62 -22.30 -21.89
C ASN A 786 15.24 -22.03 -22.52
N ASP A 787 14.86 -22.82 -23.53
CA ASP A 787 13.56 -22.75 -24.21
C ASP A 787 13.26 -21.44 -24.96
N HIS A 788 14.27 -20.80 -25.52
CA HIS A 788 14.09 -19.57 -26.30
C HIS A 788 13.90 -19.90 -27.78
N GLU A 789 12.75 -20.46 -28.13
CA GLU A 789 12.40 -20.91 -29.50
C GLU A 789 12.52 -19.77 -30.54
N THR A 790 11.97 -18.60 -30.23
CA THR A 790 11.99 -17.42 -31.11
C THR A 790 13.42 -16.95 -31.40
N CYS A 791 14.26 -16.90 -30.35
CA CYS A 791 15.68 -16.59 -30.46
C CYS A 791 16.42 -17.64 -31.31
N ALA A 792 16.11 -18.92 -31.13
CA ALA A 792 16.67 -20.00 -31.94
C ALA A 792 16.25 -19.87 -33.41
N SER A 793 15.00 -19.52 -33.69
CA SER A 793 14.48 -19.28 -35.05
C SER A 793 15.19 -18.11 -35.73
N LEU A 794 15.38 -16.98 -35.03
CA LEU A 794 16.15 -15.83 -35.52
C LEU A 794 17.60 -16.20 -35.85
N LEU A 795 18.27 -16.97 -34.99
CA LEU A 795 19.64 -17.45 -35.24
C LEU A 795 19.71 -18.35 -36.47
N ILE A 796 18.79 -19.30 -36.63
CA ILE A 796 18.77 -20.23 -37.78
C ILE A 796 18.47 -19.48 -39.08
N GLY A 797 17.65 -18.44 -39.04
CA GLY A 797 17.36 -17.60 -40.21
C GLY A 797 18.53 -16.70 -40.62
N ALA A 798 19.29 -16.19 -39.65
CA ALA A 798 20.35 -15.21 -39.90
C ALA A 798 21.76 -15.82 -40.06
N ILE A 799 22.03 -16.94 -39.39
CA ILE A 799 23.28 -17.70 -39.46
C ILE A 799 23.04 -18.91 -40.39
N ASP A 800 24.09 -19.37 -41.08
CA ASP A 800 24.01 -20.50 -41.99
C ASP A 800 23.26 -21.72 -41.38
N ALA A 801 22.38 -22.34 -42.17
CA ALA A 801 21.50 -23.43 -41.73
C ALA A 801 22.26 -24.64 -41.15
N SER A 802 23.57 -24.78 -41.40
CA SER A 802 24.40 -25.80 -40.76
C SER A 802 24.53 -25.64 -39.23
N ILE A 803 24.18 -24.48 -38.66
CA ILE A 803 24.27 -24.22 -37.21
C ILE A 803 23.45 -25.22 -36.38
N VAL A 804 22.34 -25.75 -36.89
CA VAL A 804 21.52 -26.75 -36.16
C VAL A 804 22.25 -28.07 -35.90
N ASN A 805 23.34 -28.33 -36.63
CA ASN A 805 24.18 -29.51 -36.49
C ASN A 805 25.60 -29.16 -35.97
N CYS A 806 25.81 -27.93 -35.48
CA CYS A 806 27.07 -27.57 -34.83
C CYS A 806 27.30 -28.46 -33.60
N LYS A 807 28.57 -28.73 -33.30
CA LYS A 807 28.96 -29.59 -32.17
C LYS A 807 29.79 -28.81 -31.17
N ASP A 808 29.47 -28.94 -29.90
CA ASP A 808 30.32 -28.44 -28.80
C ASP A 808 31.56 -29.33 -28.58
N ASP A 809 32.40 -29.00 -27.60
CA ASP A 809 33.62 -29.77 -27.29
C ASP A 809 33.34 -31.23 -26.86
N LYS A 810 32.10 -31.53 -26.45
CA LYS A 810 31.65 -32.89 -26.11
C LYS A 810 30.97 -33.59 -27.29
N GLY A 811 30.95 -32.98 -28.48
CA GLY A 811 30.33 -33.52 -29.67
C GLY A 811 28.80 -33.40 -29.68
N ARG A 812 28.21 -32.68 -28.72
CA ARG A 812 26.76 -32.51 -28.57
C ARG A 812 26.25 -31.45 -29.54
N THR A 813 25.08 -31.69 -30.11
CA THR A 813 24.38 -30.74 -30.99
C THR A 813 23.34 -29.94 -30.21
N PRO A 814 22.78 -28.83 -30.76
CA PRO A 814 21.66 -28.13 -30.14
C PRO A 814 20.47 -29.04 -29.83
N LEU A 815 20.26 -30.08 -30.64
CA LEU A 815 19.21 -31.07 -30.40
C LEU A 815 19.45 -31.90 -29.13
N HIS A 816 20.71 -32.16 -28.76
CA HIS A 816 21.05 -32.75 -27.46
C HIS A 816 20.74 -31.78 -26.32
N ALA A 817 21.00 -30.48 -26.49
CA ALA A 817 20.69 -29.48 -25.48
C ALA A 817 19.17 -29.35 -25.23
N ALA A 818 18.35 -29.38 -26.29
CA ALA A 818 16.89 -29.40 -26.18
C ALA A 818 16.39 -30.66 -25.44
N ALA A 819 16.93 -31.83 -25.82
CA ALA A 819 16.59 -33.11 -25.21
C ALA A 819 17.04 -33.23 -23.75
N PHE A 820 18.14 -32.56 -23.39
CA PHE A 820 18.64 -32.47 -22.01
C PHE A 820 17.73 -31.64 -21.10
N ALA A 821 16.93 -30.73 -21.64
CA ALA A 821 16.11 -29.80 -20.86
C ALA A 821 14.59 -29.99 -21.02
N ASP A 822 14.15 -31.01 -21.77
CA ASP A 822 12.74 -31.35 -22.06
C ASP A 822 11.96 -30.31 -22.89
N HIS A 823 12.65 -29.53 -23.73
CA HIS A 823 12.03 -28.46 -24.54
C HIS A 823 11.54 -29.00 -25.88
N VAL A 824 10.28 -29.43 -25.94
CA VAL A 824 9.67 -30.11 -27.11
C VAL A 824 9.52 -29.18 -28.31
N GLU A 825 9.17 -27.93 -28.07
CA GLU A 825 9.01 -26.88 -29.08
C GLU A 825 10.36 -26.61 -29.77
N CYS A 826 11.44 -26.48 -29.00
CA CYS A 826 12.79 -26.36 -29.53
C CYS A 826 13.25 -27.63 -30.28
N LEU A 827 12.87 -28.84 -29.82
CA LEU A 827 13.12 -30.09 -30.56
C LEU A 827 12.42 -30.07 -31.93
N GLN A 828 11.16 -29.62 -31.96
CA GLN A 828 10.38 -29.51 -33.19
C GLN A 828 10.99 -28.52 -34.18
N LEU A 829 11.36 -27.32 -33.71
CA LEU A 829 12.01 -26.29 -34.52
C LEU A 829 13.34 -26.79 -35.12
N LEU A 830 14.20 -27.41 -34.33
CA LEU A 830 15.49 -27.90 -34.82
C LEU A 830 15.31 -28.99 -35.90
N LEU A 831 14.36 -29.91 -35.71
CA LEU A 831 14.09 -30.96 -36.69
C LEU A 831 13.45 -30.42 -37.98
N SER A 832 12.59 -29.39 -37.91
CA SER A 832 12.05 -28.75 -39.12
C SER A 832 13.13 -28.11 -39.99
N HIS A 833 14.28 -27.77 -39.39
CA HIS A 833 15.46 -27.24 -40.07
C HIS A 833 16.57 -28.29 -40.32
N ASN A 834 16.21 -29.58 -40.43
CA ASN A 834 17.13 -30.68 -40.76
C ASN A 834 18.23 -30.97 -39.72
N ALA A 835 17.95 -30.78 -38.42
CA ALA A 835 18.81 -31.31 -37.37
C ALA A 835 18.89 -32.86 -37.43
N GLN A 836 20.07 -33.41 -37.18
CA GLN A 836 20.30 -34.85 -37.19
C GLN A 836 19.75 -35.50 -35.92
N VAL A 837 18.60 -36.18 -36.03
CA VAL A 837 17.90 -36.81 -34.89
C VAL A 837 18.73 -37.87 -34.16
N ASN A 838 19.59 -38.58 -34.89
CA ASN A 838 20.45 -39.65 -34.36
C ASN A 838 21.92 -39.22 -34.29
N ALA A 839 22.20 -37.91 -34.24
CA ALA A 839 23.57 -37.45 -34.02
C ALA A 839 24.10 -38.04 -32.70
N ALA A 840 25.29 -38.61 -32.72
CA ALA A 840 25.95 -39.10 -31.52
C ALA A 840 26.97 -38.07 -31.01
N ASP A 841 26.97 -37.86 -29.70
CA ASP A 841 28.02 -37.11 -29.00
C ASP A 841 29.32 -37.93 -28.86
N ASN A 842 30.35 -37.37 -28.22
CA ASN A 842 31.63 -38.05 -28.03
C ASN A 842 31.52 -39.32 -27.16
N SER A 843 30.42 -39.54 -26.44
CA SER A 843 30.14 -40.75 -25.65
C SER A 843 29.27 -41.78 -26.40
N GLY A 844 28.85 -41.46 -27.63
CA GLY A 844 27.94 -42.29 -28.41
C GLY A 844 26.47 -42.08 -28.05
N LYS A 845 26.15 -41.12 -27.17
CA LYS A 845 24.77 -40.84 -26.76
C LYS A 845 24.08 -40.00 -27.82
N THR A 846 22.84 -40.40 -28.16
CA THR A 846 21.94 -39.62 -29.02
C THR A 846 21.07 -38.67 -28.18
N PRO A 847 20.38 -37.69 -28.79
CA PRO A 847 19.41 -36.85 -28.07
C PRO A 847 18.36 -37.68 -27.32
N LEU A 848 17.87 -38.77 -27.92
CA LEU A 848 16.93 -39.68 -27.26
C LEU A 848 17.54 -40.34 -26.01
N MET A 849 18.79 -40.79 -26.09
CA MET A 849 19.50 -41.36 -24.94
C MET A 849 19.66 -40.33 -23.81
N MET A 850 19.94 -39.07 -24.18
CA MET A 850 20.06 -37.98 -23.23
C MET A 850 18.73 -37.65 -22.54
N ALA A 851 17.62 -37.59 -23.28
CA ALA A 851 16.28 -37.41 -22.69
C ALA A 851 15.86 -38.59 -21.81
N ALA A 852 16.16 -39.82 -22.25
CA ALA A 852 15.87 -41.04 -21.51
C ALA A 852 16.66 -41.14 -20.19
N GLU A 853 17.94 -40.73 -20.20
CA GLU A 853 18.79 -40.73 -19.00
C GLU A 853 18.40 -39.68 -17.97
N ASN A 854 17.88 -38.51 -18.39
CA ASN A 854 17.48 -37.44 -17.48
C ASN A 854 15.99 -37.51 -17.07
N GLY A 855 15.21 -38.43 -17.64
CA GLY A 855 13.80 -38.63 -17.27
C GLY A 855 12.81 -37.67 -17.92
N HIS A 856 13.19 -37.09 -19.05
CA HIS A 856 12.41 -36.09 -19.79
C HIS A 856 11.37 -36.76 -20.69
N ALA A 857 10.20 -37.06 -20.11
CA ALA A 857 9.17 -37.85 -20.77
C ALA A 857 8.57 -37.14 -22.00
N GLY A 858 8.51 -35.81 -22.03
CA GLY A 858 8.00 -35.05 -23.18
C GLY A 858 8.91 -35.18 -24.39
N ALA A 859 10.21 -34.94 -24.20
CA ALA A 859 11.25 -35.10 -25.21
C ALA A 859 11.36 -36.57 -25.67
N VAL A 860 11.26 -37.55 -24.77
CA VAL A 860 11.23 -38.97 -25.14
C VAL A 860 10.01 -39.28 -25.99
N ASP A 861 8.81 -38.86 -25.57
CA ASP A 861 7.57 -39.08 -26.34
C ASP A 861 7.69 -38.48 -27.75
N PHE A 862 8.13 -37.22 -27.84
CA PHE A 862 8.29 -36.52 -29.10
C PHE A 862 9.35 -37.19 -30.01
N LEU A 863 10.54 -37.51 -29.47
CA LEU A 863 11.62 -38.12 -30.24
C LEU A 863 11.26 -39.54 -30.74
N VAL A 864 10.53 -40.31 -29.94
CA VAL A 864 10.12 -41.68 -30.27
C VAL A 864 8.93 -41.68 -31.23
N ASN A 865 7.87 -40.91 -30.93
CA ASN A 865 6.59 -40.99 -31.64
C ASN A 865 6.51 -40.09 -32.86
N ILE A 866 7.10 -38.90 -32.78
CA ILE A 866 7.00 -37.88 -33.84
C ILE A 866 8.27 -37.90 -34.69
N ALA A 867 9.45 -37.76 -34.08
CA ALA A 867 10.72 -37.68 -34.80
C ALA A 867 11.26 -39.03 -35.31
N LYS A 868 10.70 -40.15 -34.83
CA LYS A 868 11.10 -41.52 -35.18
C LYS A 868 12.62 -41.75 -35.01
N ALA A 869 13.15 -41.35 -33.86
CA ALA A 869 14.54 -41.59 -33.51
C ALA A 869 14.87 -43.10 -33.49
N ASP A 870 16.12 -43.43 -33.85
CA ASP A 870 16.56 -44.82 -33.96
C ASP A 870 16.84 -45.44 -32.58
N LEU A 871 15.94 -46.34 -32.16
CA LEU A 871 16.00 -47.07 -30.89
C LEU A 871 17.10 -48.14 -30.85
N THR A 872 17.70 -48.50 -32.00
CA THR A 872 18.74 -49.52 -32.10
C THR A 872 20.14 -48.98 -31.77
N THR A 873 20.30 -47.66 -31.79
CA THR A 873 21.57 -47.00 -31.50
C THR A 873 22.05 -47.38 -30.11
N LYS A 874 23.37 -47.52 -29.94
CA LYS A 874 24.01 -47.84 -28.68
C LYS A 874 25.09 -46.83 -28.35
N ASP A 875 25.21 -46.48 -27.07
CA ASP A 875 26.33 -45.68 -26.58
C ASP A 875 27.62 -46.52 -26.52
N LYS A 876 28.73 -45.91 -26.07
CA LYS A 876 30.03 -46.60 -25.90
C LYS A 876 29.97 -47.82 -24.96
N ASP A 877 29.02 -47.85 -24.04
CA ASP A 877 28.81 -48.94 -23.09
C ASP A 877 27.82 -50.00 -23.61
N LEU A 878 27.44 -49.90 -24.88
CA LEU A 878 26.43 -50.71 -25.55
C LEU A 878 25.02 -50.58 -24.95
N ASN A 879 24.74 -49.51 -24.20
CA ASN A 879 23.41 -49.22 -23.68
C ASN A 879 22.50 -48.66 -24.78
N THR A 880 21.29 -49.18 -24.87
CA THR A 880 20.20 -48.58 -25.66
C THR A 880 19.48 -47.49 -24.83
N PRO A 881 18.63 -46.63 -25.43
CA PRO A 881 17.84 -45.66 -24.66
C PRO A 881 17.04 -46.29 -23.51
N LEU A 882 16.54 -47.51 -23.74
CA LEU A 882 15.79 -48.28 -22.74
C LEU A 882 16.66 -48.72 -21.54
N HIS A 883 17.93 -49.06 -21.76
CA HIS A 883 18.87 -49.35 -20.67
C HIS A 883 19.07 -48.10 -19.79
N LEU A 884 19.24 -46.92 -20.41
CA LEU A 884 19.49 -45.67 -19.69
C LEU A 884 18.27 -45.21 -18.87
N ALA A 885 17.07 -45.21 -19.48
CA ALA A 885 15.82 -44.90 -18.76
C ALA A 885 15.60 -45.84 -17.56
N SER A 886 15.80 -47.14 -17.78
CA SER A 886 15.67 -48.15 -16.72
C SER A 886 16.75 -47.99 -15.64
N SER A 887 17.98 -47.63 -16.02
CA SER A 887 19.11 -47.51 -15.09
C SER A 887 18.97 -46.35 -14.12
N LYS A 888 18.30 -45.27 -14.54
CA LYS A 888 18.07 -44.08 -13.71
C LYS A 888 16.70 -44.07 -13.01
N GLY A 889 15.89 -45.11 -13.24
CA GLY A 889 14.61 -45.30 -12.57
C GLY A 889 13.45 -44.51 -13.20
N HIS A 890 13.57 -44.07 -14.45
CA HIS A 890 12.56 -43.26 -15.12
C HIS A 890 11.48 -44.15 -15.77
N GLU A 891 10.56 -44.64 -14.95
CA GLU A 891 9.53 -45.61 -15.33
C GLU A 891 8.70 -45.15 -16.54
N LYS A 892 8.24 -43.89 -16.55
CA LYS A 892 7.44 -43.32 -17.64
C LYS A 892 8.20 -43.28 -18.97
N CYS A 893 9.46 -42.84 -18.97
CA CYS A 893 10.30 -42.81 -20.18
C CYS A 893 10.55 -44.22 -20.72
N ALA A 894 10.82 -45.18 -19.83
CA ALA A 894 11.03 -46.58 -20.21
C ALA A 894 9.78 -47.18 -20.86
N LEU A 895 8.58 -46.91 -20.31
CA LEU A 895 7.30 -47.36 -20.89
C LEU A 895 7.02 -46.73 -22.26
N LEU A 896 7.27 -45.43 -22.43
CA LEU A 896 7.11 -44.74 -23.73
C LEU A 896 8.02 -45.32 -24.81
N ILE A 897 9.27 -45.64 -24.46
CA ILE A 897 10.21 -46.30 -25.38
C ILE A 897 9.74 -47.74 -25.67
N LEU A 898 9.28 -48.49 -24.65
CA LEU A 898 8.80 -49.86 -24.80
C LEU A 898 7.56 -49.99 -25.69
N ASP A 899 6.64 -49.01 -25.67
CA ASP A 899 5.45 -49.03 -26.51
C ASP A 899 5.79 -49.21 -28.00
N LYS A 900 6.91 -48.63 -28.45
CA LYS A 900 7.38 -48.72 -29.85
C LYS A 900 8.35 -49.85 -30.15
N ILE A 901 8.89 -50.53 -29.13
CA ILE A 901 9.76 -51.68 -29.35
C ILE A 901 8.91 -52.95 -29.50
N GLN A 902 9.00 -53.59 -30.67
CA GLN A 902 8.40 -54.89 -30.94
C GLN A 902 9.45 -55.98 -31.22
N GLU A 903 10.69 -55.57 -31.49
CA GLU A 903 11.76 -56.52 -31.81
C GLU A 903 12.34 -57.17 -30.56
N GLN A 904 12.33 -58.50 -30.51
CA GLN A 904 12.95 -59.27 -29.43
C GLN A 904 14.46 -59.02 -29.28
N SER A 905 15.14 -58.59 -30.36
CA SER A 905 16.56 -58.22 -30.39
C SER A 905 16.87 -57.04 -29.47
N LEU A 906 15.98 -56.04 -29.40
CA LEU A 906 16.14 -54.83 -28.59
C LEU A 906 15.69 -55.05 -27.14
N ILE A 907 14.61 -55.81 -26.94
CA ILE A 907 14.10 -56.19 -25.62
C ILE A 907 15.16 -57.01 -24.85
N ASN A 908 15.90 -57.86 -25.56
CA ASN A 908 16.96 -58.70 -25.01
C ASN A 908 18.37 -58.19 -25.35
N ALA A 909 18.52 -56.93 -25.76
CA ALA A 909 19.82 -56.35 -26.03
C ALA A 909 20.67 -56.38 -24.76
N LYS A 910 21.95 -56.73 -24.90
CA LYS A 910 22.92 -56.75 -23.80
C LYS A 910 23.85 -55.54 -23.92
N ASN A 911 24.09 -54.87 -22.79
CA ASN A 911 25.15 -53.88 -22.66
C ASN A 911 26.53 -54.53 -22.38
N ASN A 912 27.57 -53.73 -22.18
CA ASN A 912 28.93 -54.22 -21.88
C ASN A 912 29.02 -55.12 -20.63
N ALA A 913 28.14 -54.93 -19.64
CA ALA A 913 28.05 -55.75 -18.43
C ALA A 913 27.16 -57.01 -18.61
N LEU A 914 26.80 -57.33 -19.86
CA LEU A 914 25.87 -58.41 -20.23
C LEU A 914 24.46 -58.25 -19.66
N GLN A 915 24.12 -57.07 -19.14
CA GLN A 915 22.80 -56.79 -18.58
C GLN A 915 21.81 -56.50 -19.69
N THR A 916 20.62 -57.10 -19.56
CA THR A 916 19.45 -56.73 -20.39
C THR A 916 18.64 -55.64 -19.70
N PRO A 917 17.74 -54.92 -20.40
CA PRO A 917 16.83 -53.96 -19.78
C PRO A 917 16.04 -54.56 -18.60
N LEU A 918 15.68 -55.85 -18.68
CA LEU A 918 15.00 -56.57 -17.61
C LEU A 918 15.84 -56.66 -16.32
N HIS A 919 17.15 -56.92 -16.44
CA HIS A 919 18.05 -56.95 -15.28
C HIS A 919 18.07 -55.60 -14.57
N ILE A 920 18.18 -54.52 -15.35
CA ILE A 920 18.30 -53.16 -14.82
C ILE A 920 16.97 -52.72 -14.20
N ALA A 921 15.83 -52.94 -14.90
CA ALA A 921 14.50 -52.61 -14.42
C ALA A 921 14.14 -53.35 -13.13
N ALA A 922 14.44 -54.65 -13.05
CA ALA A 922 14.21 -55.45 -11.85
C ALA A 922 15.07 -54.99 -10.67
N ARG A 923 16.35 -54.67 -10.91
CA ARG A 923 17.28 -54.18 -9.86
C ARG A 923 16.84 -52.83 -9.29
N ASN A 924 16.25 -51.98 -10.12
CA ASN A 924 15.76 -50.65 -9.73
C ASN A 924 14.29 -50.64 -9.28
N GLY A 925 13.62 -51.80 -9.20
CA GLY A 925 12.25 -51.91 -8.68
C GLY A 925 11.15 -51.36 -9.60
N LEU A 926 11.39 -51.26 -10.92
CA LEU A 926 10.43 -50.69 -11.88
C LEU A 926 9.35 -51.72 -12.27
N LYS A 927 8.36 -51.90 -11.40
CA LYS A 927 7.36 -52.98 -11.52
C LYS A 927 6.63 -52.98 -12.86
N LEU A 928 6.13 -51.84 -13.33
CA LEU A 928 5.34 -51.78 -14.57
C LEU A 928 6.21 -52.05 -15.81
N VAL A 929 7.45 -51.55 -15.78
CA VAL A 929 8.43 -51.78 -16.85
C VAL A 929 8.82 -53.26 -16.92
N VAL A 930 8.98 -53.93 -15.76
CA VAL A 930 9.25 -55.36 -15.69
C VAL A 930 8.08 -56.17 -16.25
N GLU A 931 6.84 -55.85 -15.86
CA GLU A 931 5.63 -56.51 -16.38
C GLU A 931 5.53 -56.39 -17.90
N GLU A 932 5.74 -55.19 -18.45
CA GLU A 932 5.68 -54.94 -19.89
C GLU A 932 6.83 -55.61 -20.67
N LEU A 933 8.06 -55.59 -20.12
CA LEU A 933 9.20 -56.30 -20.70
C LEU A 933 8.94 -57.81 -20.79
N LEU A 934 8.38 -58.41 -19.74
CA LEU A 934 8.02 -59.83 -19.73
C LEU A 934 6.90 -60.12 -20.74
N ALA A 935 5.87 -59.26 -20.81
CA ALA A 935 4.78 -59.39 -21.78
C ALA A 935 5.29 -59.36 -23.23
N LYS A 936 6.30 -58.54 -23.52
CA LYS A 936 6.92 -58.45 -24.86
C LYS A 936 8.02 -59.49 -25.13
N GLY A 937 8.27 -60.42 -24.21
CA GLY A 937 9.18 -61.56 -24.45
C GLY A 937 10.63 -61.36 -23.99
N ALA A 938 10.85 -60.60 -22.91
CA ALA A 938 12.15 -60.54 -22.25
C ALA A 938 12.55 -61.91 -21.65
N CYS A 939 13.80 -62.32 -21.88
CA CYS A 939 14.33 -63.61 -21.46
C CYS A 939 14.74 -63.57 -19.98
N VAL A 940 14.01 -64.29 -19.14
CA VAL A 940 14.28 -64.43 -17.69
C VAL A 940 15.53 -65.28 -17.42
N LEU A 941 16.00 -66.06 -18.41
CA LEU A 941 17.18 -66.92 -18.30
C LEU A 941 18.48 -66.22 -18.72
N ALA A 942 18.42 -64.95 -19.13
CA ALA A 942 19.62 -64.19 -19.43
C ALA A 942 20.44 -63.98 -18.15
N VAL A 943 21.75 -64.16 -18.23
CA VAL A 943 22.68 -64.05 -17.09
C VAL A 943 23.53 -62.79 -17.28
N ASP A 944 23.58 -61.93 -16.26
CA ASP A 944 24.49 -60.78 -16.21
C ASP A 944 25.87 -61.18 -15.65
N GLU A 945 26.84 -60.25 -15.69
CA GLU A 945 28.19 -60.52 -15.18
C GLU A 945 28.20 -60.87 -13.67
N ASN A 946 27.23 -60.38 -12.88
CA ASN A 946 27.18 -60.60 -11.43
C ASN A 946 26.72 -62.02 -11.06
N ALA A 947 25.76 -62.58 -11.80
CA ALA A 947 25.30 -63.95 -11.59
C ALA A 947 26.33 -65.01 -12.04
N SER A 948 27.27 -64.66 -12.92
CA SER A 948 28.38 -65.55 -13.29
C SER A 948 29.41 -65.75 -12.16
N ARG A 949 29.42 -64.87 -11.15
CA ARG A 949 30.33 -64.94 -9.99
C ARG A 949 29.77 -65.68 -8.77
N SER A 950 28.48 -66.04 -8.74
CA SER A 950 27.79 -66.56 -7.54
C SER A 950 27.65 -68.09 -7.45
N ASN A 951 28.27 -68.87 -8.35
CA ASN A 951 28.35 -70.33 -8.23
C ASN A 951 29.51 -70.79 -7.32
N GLY A 952 29.45 -70.42 -6.03
CA GLY A 952 30.25 -70.97 -4.94
C GLY A 952 29.41 -71.03 -3.65
N PRO A 953 29.53 -72.07 -2.81
CA PRO A 953 28.47 -72.47 -1.88
C PRO A 953 28.25 -71.49 -0.72
N ARG A 954 26.97 -71.31 -0.36
CA ARG A 954 26.47 -70.55 0.80
C ARG A 954 27.08 -71.01 2.13
N SER A 955 27.38 -70.07 3.02
CA SER A 955 27.32 -70.27 4.47
C SER A 955 26.25 -69.36 5.07
N SER A 956 25.36 -69.98 5.83
CA SER A 956 24.16 -69.46 6.47
C SER A 956 24.41 -68.67 7.75
N SER A 957 23.67 -67.58 7.93
CA SER A 957 23.06 -67.13 9.20
C SER A 957 21.96 -66.12 8.80
N GLY A 958 20.67 -66.35 8.93
CA GLY A 958 19.95 -67.00 10.01
C GLY A 958 19.40 -65.93 10.96
N THR A 959 18.36 -65.19 10.54
CA THR A 959 17.35 -64.62 11.45
C THR A 959 16.09 -64.23 10.70
N GLU A 960 14.98 -64.65 11.29
CA GLU A 960 13.58 -64.61 10.89
C GLU A 960 13.02 -63.16 10.80
N VAL A 961 12.21 -62.88 9.79
CA VAL A 961 10.73 -62.70 9.86
C VAL A 961 10.27 -61.57 10.77
N GLN A 962 9.71 -60.52 10.17
CA GLN A 962 8.40 -59.99 10.57
C GLN A 962 7.66 -59.48 9.34
N LYS A 963 6.45 -60.02 9.15
CA LYS A 963 5.40 -59.56 8.24
C LYS A 963 4.87 -58.21 8.75
N GLU A 964 4.46 -57.32 7.86
CA GLU A 964 3.07 -56.86 7.71
C GLU A 964 2.93 -55.83 6.58
N GLU A 965 1.85 -56.03 5.81
CA GLU A 965 1.16 -55.20 4.81
C GLU A 965 1.88 -54.65 3.56
#